data_AF-A0A8E0WNK8-F1
#
_entry.id   AF-A0A8E0WNK8-F1
#
_cell.length_a   1.000
_cell.length_b   1.000
_cell.length_c   1.000
_cell.angle_alpha   90.00
_cell.angle_beta   90.00
_cell.angle_gamma   90.00
#
_symmetry.space_group_name_H-M   'P 1'
#
loop_
_entity.id
_entity.type
_entity.pdbx_description
1 polymer ?
#
loop_
_entity_poly.entity_id
_entity_poly.type
_entity_poly.pdbx_seq_one_letter_code
_entity_poly.pdbx_strand_id
1 'polypeptide(L)'
;MAKSTRQYVFEGMELLPSALIPFVEKRLESSIKGHWQLEVVQRVQGLRPNSTGEVGWDQQGLLKTMMAFWKDAFATVLGHPERSYVSELLDVRNKLSHNETFTYDDAERALDSMRRLMEAISAGEVADQLGKMRDTILRTKFSELQRNEERRKTQRLEISVETVAGLLPWREVVEPHQDVATGEFQQAEFAADLAKVHSGSAPAEYRDPKQFFSRTYLTEGLSTLLVGAAKRLSGSGGDPVVELQTNFGGGKTHSMLALYHMAGPTPVQDLSGLDQLLDQHGLTVPKGINRAVLVGTSRGPQDVLNAEGGRKIRTTWGELAWQLGGAEAFDLIADNDANGIAPGSNLLEAIFKKYAPCLILIDEWVAYLRQIYKVEGLPSGSFDANLSFVQSLTEAVKASPGTLLVASLPASQIEVGGEGGQEALARLKQTFSRVESSWRPASQEESYEIVRRRLFKEIPGDRFHHRDNTLKQFAKLYRDNANDFPQGCADEDYRRKLEKAYPIHPELFDQLYTCWGSLEKFQRTRGVLRLMAQAIHELWMSGDPSVMIMPGSVAVSSPRVEPELLHYLDVSWQSIIAGDVDGTASTPYKVDQSAPNLNRYSATRRVARAIFMGTAPTHQQQNTGLDDKQINLGVVQPGERPAIFGDALRRLTNQAKFMHSDLGRYWYSMAASLNRIATDKAAQIEAALVDVTIDAELGKYVNGLADRGHFDAVQVAPAGSAEVPDEAGGVRAVVLGVAHPHHGRDGSEALVEAKDILMQRGSTPRVYRNMLVFIAADSRQLDNLKDAVRSALAWSEIVRDTERLNLTQSDSALAKAKLAEANETVKTRLKEAWCYLHYPAQESAQADVEWVSGKIPAQDGLLARASKKLVAEEGLLTELGPTRLDRDLKKYIWNGKPHLSLRDLREYLSRYVYLPRLKNQEVLIKAVYAAVSGMLPGPFAYAERWDDSSGSYLGLAIERASNAVVVIDSDSLIVKPDVAEAHRPKPATPDPVGEPGSGETEKADEETPGGGDSGGPTPTPQPERKPTRFSGSVLISPDRPARDIHQVVEAIVEQLTTLPGCSVKLRLEIDADVPSGLDRAKVRTLIENATTLGFLDKSVE
;
A
#
# COMPACT_ATOMS: atom_id res chain seq x y z
N MET A 1 -14.01 -10.86 42.22
CA MET A 1 -14.94 -10.74 41.07
C MET A 1 -15.95 -9.64 41.38
N ALA A 2 -16.45 -8.93 40.37
CA ALA A 2 -17.57 -8.01 40.57
C ALA A 2 -18.87 -8.82 40.75
N LYS A 3 -19.80 -8.33 41.57
CA LYS A 3 -21.15 -8.92 41.69
C LYS A 3 -21.97 -8.56 40.45
N SER A 4 -22.76 -9.51 39.94
CA SER A 4 -23.67 -9.26 38.82
C SER A 4 -24.90 -8.45 39.26
N THR A 5 -25.59 -7.81 38.32
CA THR A 5 -26.89 -7.14 38.54
C THR A 5 -27.87 -8.06 39.28
N ARG A 6 -28.07 -9.28 38.76
CA ARG A 6 -28.92 -10.31 39.38
C ARG A 6 -28.50 -10.61 40.83
N GLN A 7 -27.20 -10.64 41.13
CA GLN A 7 -26.71 -10.92 42.48
C GLN A 7 -27.02 -9.79 43.47
N TYR A 8 -26.98 -8.52 43.05
CA TYR A 8 -27.47 -7.42 43.88
C TYR A 8 -29.00 -7.49 44.11
N VAL A 9 -29.79 -7.83 43.09
CA VAL A 9 -31.26 -7.98 43.25
C VAL A 9 -31.60 -9.16 44.17
N PHE A 10 -30.85 -10.28 44.05
CA PHE A 10 -30.95 -11.41 44.98
C PHE A 10 -30.63 -11.01 46.41
N GLU A 11 -29.47 -10.40 46.65
CA GLU A 11 -29.06 -9.93 47.99
C GLU A 11 -30.06 -8.91 48.56
N GLY A 12 -30.68 -8.06 47.73
CA GLY A 12 -31.71 -7.14 48.16
C GLY A 12 -33.00 -7.83 48.61
N MET A 13 -33.43 -8.89 47.89
CA MET A 13 -34.58 -9.71 48.30
C MET A 13 -34.32 -10.48 49.59
N GLU A 14 -33.10 -10.96 49.84
CA GLU A 14 -32.72 -11.63 51.09
C GLU A 14 -32.78 -10.71 52.32
N LEU A 15 -32.67 -9.38 52.15
CA LEU A 15 -32.83 -8.44 53.25
C LEU A 15 -34.29 -8.23 53.67
N LEU A 16 -35.26 -8.34 52.74
CA LEU A 16 -36.66 -7.98 52.98
C LEU A 16 -37.34 -8.73 54.14
N PRO A 17 -37.17 -10.06 54.33
CA PRO A 17 -37.87 -10.79 55.39
C PRO A 17 -37.57 -10.24 56.79
N SER A 18 -36.33 -9.79 57.05
CA SER A 18 -35.90 -9.26 58.36
C SER A 18 -36.74 -8.06 58.83
N ALA A 19 -37.17 -7.22 57.89
CA ALA A 19 -38.02 -6.05 58.16
C ALA A 19 -39.52 -6.35 57.96
N LEU A 20 -39.88 -7.18 56.98
CA LEU A 20 -41.27 -7.47 56.65
C LEU A 20 -41.96 -8.35 57.68
N ILE A 21 -41.31 -9.38 58.24
CA ILE A 21 -41.93 -10.31 59.20
C ILE A 21 -42.54 -9.55 60.41
N PRO A 22 -41.78 -8.78 61.22
CA PRO A 22 -42.33 -8.12 62.40
C PRO A 22 -43.37 -7.04 62.07
N PHE A 23 -43.36 -6.48 60.86
CA PHE A 23 -44.42 -5.59 60.39
C PHE A 23 -45.69 -6.38 60.02
N VAL A 24 -45.56 -7.40 59.17
CA VAL A 24 -46.68 -8.22 58.66
C VAL A 24 -47.43 -8.90 59.80
N GLU A 25 -46.73 -9.54 60.73
CA GLU A 25 -47.35 -10.25 61.85
C GLU A 25 -48.11 -9.30 62.78
N LYS A 26 -47.48 -8.18 63.17
CA LYS A 26 -48.10 -7.13 64.00
C LYS A 26 -49.32 -6.50 63.32
N ARG A 27 -49.32 -6.36 61.99
CA ARG A 27 -50.47 -5.85 61.22
C ARG A 27 -51.61 -6.86 61.15
N LEU A 28 -51.31 -8.14 60.98
CA LEU A 28 -52.30 -9.22 60.99
C LEU A 28 -52.93 -9.38 62.38
N GLU A 29 -52.10 -9.46 63.44
CA GLU A 29 -52.54 -9.57 64.83
C GLU A 29 -53.41 -8.38 65.29
N SER A 30 -53.08 -7.16 64.87
CA SER A 30 -53.87 -5.97 65.23
C SER A 30 -55.17 -5.79 64.43
N SER A 31 -55.36 -6.53 63.34
CA SER A 31 -56.50 -6.33 62.41
C SER A 31 -57.45 -7.53 62.33
N ILE A 32 -56.95 -8.76 62.49
CA ILE A 32 -57.71 -10.01 62.37
C ILE A 32 -58.07 -10.54 63.76
N LYS A 33 -59.36 -10.83 63.99
CA LYS A 33 -59.86 -11.27 65.30
C LYS A 33 -59.74 -12.78 65.48
N GLY A 34 -58.61 -13.24 66.00
CA GLY A 34 -58.39 -14.64 66.37
C GLY A 34 -57.00 -15.12 65.96
N HIS A 35 -56.87 -16.41 65.65
CA HIS A 35 -55.63 -17.01 65.16
C HIS A 35 -55.42 -16.68 63.66
N TRP A 36 -54.90 -15.48 63.39
CA TRP A 36 -54.61 -14.99 62.03
C TRP A 36 -53.75 -15.96 61.21
N GLN A 37 -52.91 -16.77 61.86
CA GLN A 37 -52.06 -17.78 61.25
C GLN A 37 -52.88 -18.79 60.42
N LEU A 38 -54.08 -19.17 60.90
CA LEU A 38 -54.98 -20.09 60.20
C LEU A 38 -55.58 -19.46 58.93
N GLU A 39 -56.00 -18.18 59.01
CA GLU A 39 -56.53 -17.48 57.84
C GLU A 39 -55.45 -17.29 56.76
N VAL A 40 -54.22 -16.95 57.15
CA VAL A 40 -53.10 -16.80 56.21
C VAL A 40 -52.81 -18.11 55.48
N VAL A 41 -52.70 -19.23 56.20
CA VAL A 41 -52.43 -20.55 55.59
C VAL A 41 -53.59 -21.02 54.69
N GLN A 42 -54.84 -20.64 54.99
CA GLN A 42 -55.99 -20.94 54.12
C GLN A 42 -56.04 -20.07 52.85
N ARG A 43 -55.69 -18.78 52.96
CA ARG A 43 -55.86 -17.79 51.89
C ARG A 43 -54.63 -17.62 51.00
N VAL A 44 -53.44 -18.05 51.45
CA VAL A 44 -52.17 -17.94 50.73
C VAL A 44 -51.57 -19.32 50.48
N GLN A 45 -51.82 -19.86 49.28
CA GLN A 45 -51.30 -21.17 48.88
C GLN A 45 -49.76 -21.22 48.90
N GLY A 46 -49.23 -22.22 49.61
CA GLY A 46 -47.80 -22.54 49.68
C GLY A 46 -47.20 -22.45 51.09
N LEU A 47 -47.79 -21.64 51.97
CA LEU A 47 -47.34 -21.52 53.37
C LEU A 47 -47.69 -22.77 54.18
N ARG A 48 -46.79 -23.14 55.11
CA ARG A 48 -47.01 -24.19 56.11
C ARG A 48 -46.56 -23.68 57.48
N PRO A 49 -47.31 -23.98 58.57
CA PRO A 49 -46.81 -23.74 59.91
C PRO A 49 -45.68 -24.72 60.24
N ASN A 50 -44.74 -24.30 61.10
CA ASN A 50 -43.75 -25.18 61.69
C ASN A 50 -44.34 -26.02 62.84
N SER A 51 -43.53 -26.88 63.47
CA SER A 51 -43.97 -27.73 64.59
C SER A 51 -44.29 -26.99 65.89
N THR A 52 -44.00 -25.68 65.97
CA THR A 52 -44.37 -24.79 67.08
C THR A 52 -45.59 -23.91 66.79
N GLY A 53 -46.14 -23.95 65.57
CA GLY A 53 -47.34 -23.22 65.15
C GLY A 53 -47.08 -21.84 64.52
N GLU A 54 -45.82 -21.47 64.32
CA GLU A 54 -45.40 -20.23 63.68
C GLU A 54 -45.41 -20.39 62.15
N VAL A 55 -45.64 -19.31 61.40
CA VAL A 55 -45.69 -19.36 59.93
C VAL A 55 -44.28 -19.35 59.35
N GLY A 56 -43.95 -20.33 58.51
CA GLY A 56 -42.68 -20.37 57.80
C GLY A 56 -42.61 -19.32 56.69
N TRP A 57 -42.18 -18.11 57.02
CA TRP A 57 -42.11 -16.97 56.10
C TRP A 57 -40.95 -17.08 55.09
N ASP A 58 -41.28 -17.13 53.79
CA ASP A 58 -40.36 -16.77 52.70
C ASP A 58 -40.74 -15.42 52.08
N GLN A 59 -39.85 -14.89 51.24
CA GLN A 59 -40.05 -13.65 50.47
C GLN A 59 -41.39 -13.63 49.72
N GLN A 60 -41.78 -14.75 49.08
CA GLN A 60 -43.01 -14.82 48.29
C GLN A 60 -44.25 -14.89 49.18
N GLY A 61 -44.19 -15.66 50.27
CA GLY A 61 -45.26 -15.79 51.27
C GLY A 61 -45.59 -14.47 51.94
N LEU A 62 -44.58 -13.68 52.33
CA LEU A 62 -44.75 -12.33 52.89
C LEU A 62 -45.46 -11.40 51.89
N LEU A 63 -44.92 -11.25 50.68
CA LEU A 63 -45.49 -10.36 49.67
C LEU A 63 -46.88 -10.81 49.20
N LYS A 64 -47.12 -12.12 49.04
CA LYS A 64 -48.45 -12.68 48.76
C LYS A 64 -49.43 -12.40 49.90
N THR A 65 -49.00 -12.48 51.16
CA THR A 65 -49.88 -12.23 52.32
C THR A 65 -50.26 -10.75 52.41
N MET A 66 -49.30 -9.84 52.20
CA MET A 66 -49.59 -8.40 52.10
C MET A 66 -50.62 -8.13 50.99
N MET A 67 -50.45 -8.73 49.81
CA MET A 67 -51.38 -8.55 48.69
C MET A 67 -52.77 -9.17 48.96
N ALA A 68 -52.84 -10.36 49.56
CA ALA A 68 -54.07 -11.11 49.81
C ALA A 68 -54.94 -10.46 50.91
N PHE A 69 -54.31 -9.95 51.97
CA PHE A 69 -54.97 -9.27 53.10
C PHE A 69 -54.88 -7.74 52.99
N TRP A 70 -54.65 -7.18 51.79
CA TRP A 70 -54.35 -5.75 51.65
C TRP A 70 -55.42 -4.85 52.29
N LYS A 71 -56.70 -5.07 51.96
CA LYS A 71 -57.83 -4.32 52.55
C LYS A 71 -58.01 -4.59 54.04
N ASP A 72 -57.63 -5.79 54.48
CA ASP A 72 -58.06 -6.35 55.76
C ASP A 72 -57.06 -6.04 56.88
N ALA A 73 -55.76 -5.88 56.54
CA ALA A 73 -54.68 -5.63 57.50
C ALA A 73 -53.70 -4.49 57.11
N PHE A 74 -53.62 -4.06 55.84
CA PHE A 74 -52.55 -3.14 55.39
C PHE A 74 -53.03 -1.76 54.93
N ALA A 75 -54.22 -1.66 54.33
CA ALA A 75 -54.75 -0.44 53.70
C ALA A 75 -55.02 0.76 54.64
N THR A 76 -54.92 0.57 55.96
CA THR A 76 -55.03 1.66 56.95
C THR A 76 -53.68 2.28 57.35
N VAL A 77 -52.56 1.77 56.80
CA VAL A 77 -51.20 2.28 57.02
C VAL A 77 -50.40 2.40 55.71
N LEU A 78 -50.63 1.50 54.75
CA LEU A 78 -49.99 1.51 53.43
C LEU A 78 -51.02 1.88 52.34
N GLY A 79 -50.62 2.74 51.40
CA GLY A 79 -51.50 3.30 50.37
C GLY A 79 -51.55 2.50 49.07
N HIS A 80 -52.02 3.14 48.00
CA HIS A 80 -52.05 2.52 46.68
C HIS A 80 -50.65 2.31 46.06
N PRO A 81 -49.68 3.26 46.15
CA PRO A 81 -48.33 3.06 45.60
C PRO A 81 -47.60 1.86 46.23
N GLU A 82 -47.72 1.69 47.55
CA GLU A 82 -47.06 0.61 48.29
C GLU A 82 -47.62 -0.76 47.88
N ARG A 83 -48.90 -0.83 47.53
CA ARG A 83 -49.51 -2.04 46.95
C ARG A 83 -48.91 -2.37 45.59
N SER A 84 -48.65 -1.35 44.75
CA SER A 84 -47.98 -1.54 43.48
C SER A 84 -46.53 -1.99 43.65
N TYR A 85 -45.79 -1.47 44.65
CA TYR A 85 -44.44 -1.97 44.96
C TYR A 85 -44.48 -3.44 45.40
N VAL A 86 -45.43 -3.86 46.25
CA VAL A 86 -45.59 -5.29 46.62
C VAL A 86 -45.92 -6.16 45.41
N SER A 87 -46.68 -5.66 44.44
CA SER A 87 -46.96 -6.38 43.19
C SER A 87 -45.70 -6.52 42.32
N GLU A 88 -44.96 -5.43 42.13
CA GLU A 88 -43.73 -5.39 41.33
C GLU A 88 -42.63 -6.31 41.93
N LEU A 89 -42.54 -6.36 43.27
CA LEU A 89 -41.59 -7.23 43.96
C LEU A 89 -41.97 -8.72 43.91
N LEU A 90 -43.25 -9.07 43.73
CA LEU A 90 -43.63 -10.45 43.42
C LEU A 90 -43.07 -10.88 42.06
N ASP A 91 -43.16 -10.02 41.05
CA ASP A 91 -42.61 -10.31 39.72
C ASP A 91 -41.08 -10.37 39.73
N VAL A 92 -40.41 -9.43 40.42
CA VAL A 92 -38.94 -9.47 40.64
C VAL A 92 -38.51 -10.78 41.33
N ARG A 93 -39.23 -11.22 42.38
CA ARG A 93 -38.98 -12.51 43.05
C ARG A 93 -39.17 -13.68 42.07
N ASN A 94 -40.26 -13.68 41.30
CA ASN A 94 -40.54 -14.74 40.34
C ASN A 94 -39.40 -14.88 39.31
N LYS A 95 -38.97 -13.76 38.69
CA LYS A 95 -37.81 -13.69 37.78
C LYS A 95 -36.53 -14.25 38.42
N LEU A 96 -36.21 -13.83 39.65
CA LEU A 96 -35.07 -14.37 40.40
C LEU A 96 -35.16 -15.89 40.54
N SER A 97 -36.31 -16.43 40.96
CA SER A 97 -36.50 -17.88 41.13
C SER A 97 -36.49 -18.68 39.81
N HIS A 98 -36.69 -18.03 38.66
CA HIS A 98 -36.55 -18.64 37.34
C HIS A 98 -35.15 -18.46 36.70
N ASN A 99 -34.16 -17.97 37.48
CA ASN A 99 -32.79 -17.67 37.01
C ASN A 99 -32.73 -16.62 35.87
N GLU A 100 -33.75 -15.78 35.71
CA GLU A 100 -33.74 -14.72 34.70
C GLU A 100 -32.64 -13.67 34.96
N THR A 101 -32.18 -13.03 33.88
CA THR A 101 -31.23 -11.92 33.92
C THR A 101 -31.93 -10.60 34.25
N PHE A 102 -31.15 -9.65 34.76
CA PHE A 102 -31.60 -8.29 35.06
C PHE A 102 -30.65 -7.31 34.36
N THR A 103 -31.18 -6.34 33.60
CA THR A 103 -30.37 -5.22 33.12
C THR A 103 -29.98 -4.31 34.30
N TYR A 104 -29.09 -3.34 34.09
CA TYR A 104 -28.81 -2.32 35.10
C TYR A 104 -30.06 -1.51 35.48
N ASP A 105 -30.99 -1.29 34.56
CA ASP A 105 -32.23 -0.57 34.82
C ASP A 105 -33.28 -1.42 35.53
N ASP A 106 -33.44 -2.70 35.18
CA ASP A 106 -34.29 -3.63 35.95
C ASP A 106 -33.80 -3.76 37.39
N ALA A 107 -32.47 -3.83 37.59
CA ALA A 107 -31.87 -4.01 38.89
C ALA A 107 -31.87 -2.73 39.76
N GLU A 108 -31.68 -1.55 39.14
CA GLU A 108 -31.87 -0.25 39.81
C GLU A 108 -33.33 -0.09 40.26
N ARG A 109 -34.27 -0.38 39.35
CA ARG A 109 -35.70 -0.27 39.60
C ARG A 109 -36.17 -1.22 40.70
N ALA A 110 -35.75 -2.48 40.63
CA ALA A 110 -36.07 -3.47 41.64
C ALA A 110 -35.58 -3.02 43.03
N LEU A 111 -34.33 -2.54 43.14
CA LEU A 111 -33.77 -2.06 44.41
C LEU A 111 -34.46 -0.78 44.92
N ASP A 112 -34.90 0.13 44.04
CA ASP A 112 -35.69 1.31 44.46
C ASP A 112 -37.09 0.93 44.95
N SER A 113 -37.77 -0.02 44.30
CA SER A 113 -39.07 -0.54 44.74
C SER A 113 -38.97 -1.31 46.06
N MET A 114 -37.89 -2.07 46.28
CA MET A 114 -37.56 -2.64 47.60
C MET A 114 -37.37 -1.54 48.64
N ARG A 115 -36.51 -0.55 48.36
CA ARG A 115 -36.16 0.56 49.24
C ARG A 115 -37.39 1.34 49.69
N ARG A 116 -38.27 1.73 48.76
CA ARG A 116 -39.52 2.46 49.04
C ARG A 116 -40.48 1.68 49.93
N LEU A 117 -40.59 0.36 49.73
CA LEU A 117 -41.42 -0.48 50.60
C LEU A 117 -40.85 -0.53 52.03
N MET A 118 -39.52 -0.56 52.18
CA MET A 118 -38.87 -0.49 53.51
C MET A 118 -39.05 0.89 54.17
N GLU A 119 -38.96 1.98 53.40
CA GLU A 119 -39.27 3.34 53.89
C GLU A 119 -40.73 3.44 54.38
N ALA A 120 -41.69 2.91 53.63
CA ALA A 120 -43.11 2.95 53.97
C ALA A 120 -43.48 2.18 55.25
N ILE A 121 -42.71 1.15 55.62
CA ILE A 121 -42.86 0.43 56.91
C ILE A 121 -41.93 0.96 58.02
N SER A 122 -41.23 2.08 57.78
CA SER A 122 -40.24 2.69 58.69
C SER A 122 -38.99 1.82 58.99
N ALA A 123 -38.65 0.86 58.12
CA ALA A 123 -37.47 0.00 58.23
C ALA A 123 -36.20 0.69 57.66
N GLY A 124 -35.84 1.83 58.25
CA GLY A 124 -34.80 2.73 57.72
C GLY A 124 -33.43 2.08 57.48
N GLU A 125 -32.97 1.20 58.39
CA GLU A 125 -31.66 0.54 58.22
C GLU A 125 -31.60 -0.37 56.98
N VAL A 126 -32.69 -1.09 56.68
CA VAL A 126 -32.77 -1.94 55.49
C VAL A 126 -32.95 -1.09 54.23
N ALA A 127 -33.72 0.00 54.30
CA ALA A 127 -33.81 1.00 53.23
C ALA A 127 -32.43 1.60 52.88
N ASP A 128 -31.61 1.92 53.89
CA ASP A 128 -30.25 2.43 53.71
C ASP A 128 -29.31 1.39 53.05
N GLN A 129 -29.45 0.11 53.39
CA GLN A 129 -28.68 -0.97 52.77
C GLN A 129 -29.06 -1.14 51.29
N LEU A 130 -30.35 -1.20 50.98
CA LEU A 130 -30.88 -1.24 49.62
C LEU A 130 -30.49 0.01 48.81
N GLY A 131 -30.50 1.19 49.45
CA GLY A 131 -30.00 2.45 48.89
C GLY A 131 -28.53 2.37 48.48
N LYS A 132 -27.65 1.86 49.35
CA LYS A 132 -26.21 1.66 49.05
C LYS A 132 -25.99 0.69 47.89
N MET A 133 -26.82 -0.35 47.78
CA MET A 133 -26.76 -1.31 46.66
C MET A 133 -27.22 -0.68 45.34
N ARG A 134 -28.33 0.06 45.37
CA ARG A 134 -28.85 0.85 44.24
C ARG A 134 -27.84 1.89 43.76
N ASP A 135 -27.23 2.64 44.68
CA ASP A 135 -26.15 3.59 44.42
C ASP A 135 -24.94 2.91 43.76
N THR A 136 -24.61 1.68 44.18
CA THR A 136 -23.50 0.92 43.60
C THR A 136 -23.81 0.47 42.18
N ILE A 137 -25.05 0.06 41.88
CA ILE A 137 -25.52 -0.21 40.52
C ILE A 137 -25.50 1.06 39.66
N LEU A 138 -26.02 2.18 40.16
CA LEU A 138 -25.99 3.46 39.46
C LEU A 138 -24.57 3.92 39.16
N ARG A 139 -23.64 3.86 40.14
CA ARG A 139 -22.22 4.18 39.93
C ARG A 139 -21.56 3.22 38.93
N THR A 140 -21.90 1.94 38.94
CA THR A 140 -21.40 0.96 37.96
C THR A 140 -21.89 1.34 36.56
N LYS A 141 -23.20 1.51 36.37
CA LYS A 141 -23.82 1.96 35.12
C LYS A 141 -23.23 3.27 34.61
N PHE A 142 -23.11 4.29 35.46
CA PHE A 142 -22.49 5.56 35.09
C PHE A 142 -21.00 5.42 34.78
N SER A 143 -20.25 4.55 35.47
CA SER A 143 -18.83 4.30 35.13
C SER A 143 -18.66 3.53 33.81
N GLU A 144 -19.60 2.68 33.43
CA GLU A 144 -19.58 1.98 32.14
C GLU A 144 -20.07 2.88 30.99
N LEU A 145 -21.09 3.70 31.23
CA LEU A 145 -21.49 4.78 30.32
C LEU A 145 -20.35 5.80 30.13
N GLN A 146 -19.69 6.22 31.22
CA GLN A 146 -18.53 7.12 31.15
C GLN A 146 -17.35 6.45 30.47
N ARG A 147 -17.05 5.16 30.71
CA ARG A 147 -16.02 4.42 29.94
C ARG A 147 -16.38 4.30 28.47
N ASN A 148 -17.65 4.13 28.12
CA ASN A 148 -18.11 4.12 26.73
C ASN A 148 -18.09 5.53 26.10
N GLU A 149 -18.25 6.59 26.89
CA GLU A 149 -18.12 7.98 26.43
C GLU A 149 -16.66 8.45 26.38
N GLU A 150 -15.79 7.94 27.25
CA GLU A 150 -14.33 8.09 27.19
C GLU A 150 -13.76 7.27 26.03
N ARG A 151 -14.33 6.09 25.71
CA ARG A 151 -14.10 5.40 24.43
C ARG A 151 -14.56 6.24 23.25
N ARG A 152 -15.76 6.84 23.25
CA ARG A 152 -16.17 7.82 22.21
C ARG A 152 -15.21 9.01 22.08
N LYS A 153 -14.54 9.43 23.17
CA LYS A 153 -13.58 10.55 23.18
C LYS A 153 -12.15 10.14 22.77
N THR A 154 -11.72 8.91 23.04
CA THR A 154 -10.37 8.38 22.77
C THR A 154 -10.27 7.52 21.52
N GLN A 155 -11.35 6.88 21.11
CA GLN A 155 -11.52 6.21 19.83
C GLN A 155 -12.35 7.08 18.88
N ARG A 156 -11.78 8.22 18.44
CA ARG A 156 -12.15 8.74 17.13
C ARG A 156 -11.71 7.71 16.09
N LEU A 157 -12.64 6.91 15.59
CA LEU A 157 -12.42 6.20 14.33
C LEU A 157 -12.41 7.26 13.24
N GLU A 158 -11.21 7.76 12.94
CA GLU A 158 -10.95 8.78 11.90
C GLU A 158 -11.21 8.21 10.49
N ILE A 159 -12.49 8.01 10.18
CA ILE A 159 -13.04 7.97 8.83
C ILE A 159 -13.82 9.27 8.65
N SER A 160 -13.27 10.22 7.92
CA SER A 160 -14.01 11.37 7.42
C SER A 160 -14.65 11.04 6.08
N VAL A 161 -15.83 11.61 5.83
CA VAL A 161 -16.61 11.44 4.59
C VAL A 161 -17.19 12.81 4.25
N GLU A 162 -17.25 13.17 2.98
CA GLU A 162 -17.99 14.35 2.51
C GLU A 162 -19.04 13.91 1.49
N THR A 163 -20.30 13.94 1.91
CA THR A 163 -21.44 13.52 1.09
C THR A 163 -22.17 14.71 0.47
N VAL A 164 -22.96 14.44 -0.58
CA VAL A 164 -23.89 15.44 -1.14
C VAL A 164 -24.83 15.93 -0.04
N ALA A 165 -24.94 17.24 0.12
CA ALA A 165 -25.80 17.87 1.12
C ALA A 165 -27.26 17.37 1.02
N GLY A 166 -27.81 16.93 2.15
CA GLY A 166 -29.15 16.31 2.22
C GLY A 166 -29.15 14.77 2.13
N LEU A 167 -27.99 14.12 2.06
CA LEU A 167 -27.85 12.71 2.41
C LEU A 167 -27.63 12.55 3.92
N LEU A 168 -28.28 11.56 4.53
CA LEU A 168 -28.09 11.20 5.94
C LEU A 168 -27.16 9.98 6.06
N PRO A 169 -26.28 9.91 7.09
CA PRO A 169 -25.55 8.70 7.44
C PRO A 169 -26.48 7.49 7.61
N TRP A 170 -26.04 6.27 7.27
CA TRP A 170 -26.92 5.09 7.29
C TRP A 170 -27.58 4.85 8.64
N ARG A 171 -26.85 5.16 9.72
CA ARG A 171 -27.30 5.11 11.13
C ARG A 171 -28.51 5.97 11.46
N GLU A 172 -28.74 7.02 10.68
CA GLU A 172 -29.88 7.93 10.83
C GLU A 172 -31.06 7.50 9.95
N VAL A 173 -30.86 6.52 9.06
CA VAL A 173 -31.91 5.93 8.20
C VAL A 173 -32.42 4.61 8.78
N VAL A 174 -31.52 3.76 9.30
CA VAL A 174 -31.84 2.41 9.79
C VAL A 174 -31.03 2.05 11.05
N GLU A 175 -31.70 1.37 11.99
CA GLU A 175 -31.12 0.96 13.28
C GLU A 175 -30.75 -0.54 13.26
N PRO A 176 -29.57 -0.94 13.79
CA PRO A 176 -29.28 -2.35 14.04
C PRO A 176 -30.23 -2.97 15.08
N HIS A 177 -30.36 -4.30 15.10
CA HIS A 177 -31.04 -4.97 16.23
C HIS A 177 -30.26 -4.77 17.54
N GLN A 178 -30.95 -4.87 18.68
CA GLN A 178 -30.40 -4.46 19.98
C GLN A 178 -29.14 -5.26 20.38
N ASP A 179 -29.11 -6.55 20.07
CA ASP A 179 -27.98 -7.46 20.28
C ASP A 179 -26.71 -7.06 19.50
N VAL A 180 -26.88 -6.59 18.26
CA VAL A 180 -25.81 -5.99 17.44
C VAL A 180 -25.45 -4.58 17.97
N ALA A 181 -26.44 -3.79 18.37
CA ALA A 181 -26.24 -2.42 18.87
C ALA A 181 -25.44 -2.38 20.18
N THR A 182 -25.74 -3.25 21.15
CA THR A 182 -24.97 -3.37 22.41
C THR A 182 -23.68 -4.17 22.23
N GLY A 183 -23.61 -5.03 21.20
CA GLY A 183 -22.45 -5.87 20.94
C GLY A 183 -22.29 -7.00 21.95
N GLU A 184 -23.42 -7.43 22.53
CA GLU A 184 -23.56 -8.55 23.47
C GLU A 184 -23.92 -9.88 22.77
N PHE A 185 -24.19 -9.84 21.46
CA PHE A 185 -24.54 -11.01 20.64
C PHE A 185 -23.57 -12.18 20.82
N GLN A 186 -24.12 -13.37 21.04
CA GLN A 186 -23.35 -14.60 21.25
C GLN A 186 -23.27 -15.42 19.97
N GLN A 187 -22.13 -16.10 19.75
CA GLN A 187 -21.95 -16.93 18.55
C GLN A 187 -22.99 -18.07 18.41
N ALA A 188 -23.68 -18.44 19.49
CA ALA A 188 -24.76 -19.42 19.51
C ALA A 188 -26.10 -18.87 18.96
N GLU A 189 -26.33 -17.56 18.99
CA GLU A 189 -27.62 -16.94 18.64
C GLU A 189 -27.87 -16.84 17.13
N PHE A 190 -26.86 -17.13 16.30
CA PHE A 190 -27.01 -17.33 14.86
C PHE A 190 -27.09 -18.81 14.44
N ALA A 191 -27.19 -19.74 15.41
CA ALA A 191 -27.37 -21.17 15.15
C ALA A 191 -28.82 -21.58 15.44
N ALA A 192 -29.60 -21.75 14.38
CA ALA A 192 -30.92 -22.38 14.47
C ALA A 192 -30.79 -23.80 15.06
N ASP A 193 -31.64 -24.14 16.02
CA ASP A 193 -31.61 -25.42 16.75
C ASP A 193 -33.05 -25.93 16.93
N LEU A 194 -33.43 -26.89 16.09
CA LEU A 194 -34.79 -27.43 16.05
C LEU A 194 -35.15 -28.20 17.33
N ALA A 195 -34.19 -28.85 17.99
CA ALA A 195 -34.41 -29.54 19.25
C ALA A 195 -34.68 -28.56 20.40
N LYS A 196 -33.96 -27.43 20.45
CA LYS A 196 -34.22 -26.35 21.43
C LYS A 196 -35.55 -25.65 21.18
N VAL A 197 -35.96 -25.44 19.93
CA VAL A 197 -37.29 -24.86 19.64
C VAL A 197 -38.41 -25.84 20.02
N HIS A 198 -38.29 -27.12 19.64
CA HIS A 198 -39.27 -28.15 19.99
C HIS A 198 -39.41 -28.33 21.51
N SER A 199 -38.31 -28.27 22.26
CA SER A 199 -38.31 -28.33 23.74
C SER A 199 -38.63 -26.99 24.43
N GLY A 200 -38.90 -25.91 23.68
CA GLY A 200 -39.20 -24.58 24.22
C GLY A 200 -38.01 -23.85 24.87
N SER A 201 -36.80 -24.39 24.78
CA SER A 201 -35.57 -23.87 25.40
C SER A 201 -34.75 -22.92 24.50
N ALA A 202 -35.15 -22.73 23.24
CA ALA A 202 -34.50 -21.81 22.31
C ALA A 202 -34.73 -20.32 22.66
N PRO A 203 -33.84 -19.41 22.20
CA PRO A 203 -34.05 -17.96 22.25
C PRO A 203 -35.37 -17.53 21.62
N ALA A 204 -35.93 -16.42 22.10
CA ALA A 204 -37.24 -15.92 21.67
C ALA A 204 -37.34 -15.76 20.14
N GLU A 205 -36.29 -15.27 19.49
CA GLU A 205 -36.27 -15.06 18.03
C GLU A 205 -36.30 -16.33 17.16
N TYR A 206 -36.04 -17.51 17.74
CA TYR A 206 -36.28 -18.81 17.08
C TYR A 206 -37.52 -19.53 17.61
N ARG A 207 -37.94 -19.24 18.85
CA ARG A 207 -39.05 -19.93 19.54
C ARG A 207 -40.42 -19.30 19.28
N ASP A 208 -40.48 -17.97 19.19
CA ASP A 208 -41.68 -17.19 18.88
C ASP A 208 -41.87 -17.13 17.36
N PRO A 209 -42.98 -17.69 16.82
CA PRO A 209 -43.25 -17.66 15.38
C PRO A 209 -43.26 -16.26 14.76
N LYS A 210 -43.75 -15.24 15.48
CA LYS A 210 -43.83 -13.86 14.98
C LYS A 210 -42.46 -13.24 14.83
N GLN A 211 -41.62 -13.40 15.87
CA GLN A 211 -40.24 -12.91 15.85
C GLN A 211 -39.42 -13.64 14.78
N PHE A 212 -39.58 -14.97 14.69
CA PHE A 212 -38.93 -15.79 13.67
C PHE A 212 -39.25 -15.29 12.25
N PHE A 213 -40.53 -15.18 11.87
CA PHE A 213 -40.91 -14.73 10.52
C PHE A 213 -40.51 -13.27 10.26
N SER A 214 -40.59 -12.36 11.25
CA SER A 214 -40.12 -10.97 11.08
C SER A 214 -38.62 -10.84 10.79
N ARG A 215 -37.78 -11.74 11.34
CA ARG A 215 -36.33 -11.81 11.11
C ARG A 215 -35.95 -12.72 9.93
N THR A 216 -36.93 -13.28 9.22
CA THR A 216 -36.74 -14.19 8.09
C THR A 216 -36.96 -13.46 6.76
N TYR A 217 -36.17 -13.82 5.75
CA TYR A 217 -36.45 -13.48 4.35
C TYR A 217 -36.98 -14.72 3.64
N LEU A 218 -38.15 -14.62 3.00
CA LEU A 218 -38.76 -15.72 2.26
C LEU A 218 -38.10 -15.84 0.87
N THR A 219 -37.07 -16.67 0.79
CA THR A 219 -36.36 -16.98 -0.48
C THR A 219 -37.25 -17.73 -1.46
N GLU A 220 -36.88 -17.81 -2.74
CA GLU A 220 -37.59 -18.63 -3.74
C GLU A 220 -37.69 -20.10 -3.27
N GLY A 221 -36.58 -20.65 -2.77
CA GLY A 221 -36.51 -22.02 -2.25
C GLY A 221 -37.34 -22.24 -0.98
N LEU A 222 -37.30 -21.31 -0.01
CA LEU A 222 -38.11 -21.40 1.21
C LEU A 222 -39.61 -21.21 0.92
N SER A 223 -39.94 -20.28 0.02
CA SER A 223 -41.31 -20.04 -0.42
C SER A 223 -41.89 -21.26 -1.13
N THR A 224 -41.13 -21.87 -2.04
CA THR A 224 -41.50 -23.13 -2.73
C THR A 224 -41.73 -24.26 -1.73
N LEU A 225 -40.87 -24.39 -0.72
CA LEU A 225 -41.02 -25.38 0.36
C LEU A 225 -42.31 -25.18 1.17
N LEU A 226 -42.59 -23.94 1.60
CA LEU A 226 -43.77 -23.62 2.40
C LEU A 226 -45.07 -23.80 1.59
N VAL A 227 -45.08 -23.39 0.31
CA VAL A 227 -46.21 -23.59 -0.61
C VAL A 227 -46.44 -25.07 -0.92
N GLY A 228 -45.38 -25.86 -1.13
CA GLY A 228 -45.45 -27.31 -1.33
C GLY A 228 -45.99 -28.03 -0.09
N ALA A 229 -45.50 -27.65 1.09
CA ALA A 229 -45.94 -28.20 2.36
C ALA A 229 -47.38 -27.82 2.70
N ALA A 230 -47.80 -26.58 2.45
CA ALA A 230 -49.18 -26.14 2.62
C ALA A 230 -50.13 -27.00 1.76
N LYS A 231 -49.81 -27.22 0.47
CA LYS A 231 -50.57 -28.12 -0.42
C LYS A 231 -50.63 -29.56 0.11
N ARG A 232 -49.52 -30.09 0.63
CA ARG A 232 -49.47 -31.46 1.16
C ARG A 232 -50.33 -31.64 2.40
N LEU A 233 -50.25 -30.69 3.33
CA LEU A 233 -51.00 -30.71 4.59
C LEU A 233 -52.49 -30.42 4.37
N SER A 234 -52.86 -29.56 3.41
CA SER A 234 -54.27 -29.31 3.03
C SER A 234 -54.89 -30.39 2.14
N GLY A 235 -54.13 -31.43 1.76
CA GLY A 235 -54.59 -32.48 0.84
C GLY A 235 -54.76 -32.02 -0.62
N SER A 236 -54.24 -30.85 -0.97
CA SER A 236 -54.42 -30.19 -2.28
C SER A 236 -53.27 -30.48 -3.28
N GLY A 237 -52.61 -31.64 -3.14
CA GLY A 237 -51.43 -32.02 -3.90
C GLY A 237 -50.16 -31.98 -3.03
N GLY A 238 -49.04 -31.52 -3.60
CA GLY A 238 -47.76 -31.38 -2.88
C GLY A 238 -47.01 -32.70 -2.68
N ASP A 239 -45.68 -32.58 -2.58
CA ASP A 239 -44.78 -33.73 -2.49
C ASP A 239 -44.84 -34.39 -1.10
N PRO A 240 -44.70 -35.73 -1.01
CA PRO A 240 -44.76 -36.45 0.26
C PRO A 240 -43.46 -36.36 1.07
N VAL A 241 -42.32 -36.31 0.39
CA VAL A 241 -40.98 -36.43 0.97
C VAL A 241 -40.09 -35.36 0.32
N VAL A 242 -39.46 -34.52 1.14
CA VAL A 242 -38.53 -33.47 0.69
C VAL A 242 -37.17 -33.64 1.37
N GLU A 243 -36.10 -33.71 0.57
CA GLU A 243 -34.73 -33.68 1.07
C GLU A 243 -34.19 -32.24 1.08
N LEU A 244 -33.76 -31.76 2.25
CA LEU A 244 -33.06 -30.48 2.38
C LEU A 244 -31.55 -30.70 2.24
N GLN A 245 -31.03 -30.45 1.05
CA GLN A 245 -29.60 -30.31 0.77
C GLN A 245 -29.18 -28.83 0.81
N THR A 246 -28.01 -28.51 1.35
CA THR A 246 -27.47 -27.13 1.33
C THR A 246 -26.04 -27.07 0.82
N ASN A 247 -25.86 -26.42 -0.34
CA ASN A 247 -24.53 -26.01 -0.83
C ASN A 247 -23.96 -24.80 -0.06
N PHE A 248 -24.79 -24.13 0.75
CA PHE A 248 -24.44 -22.98 1.58
C PHE A 248 -24.92 -23.22 3.01
N GLY A 249 -23.99 -23.28 3.97
CA GLY A 249 -24.31 -23.61 5.36
C GLY A 249 -25.30 -22.64 6.01
N GLY A 250 -26.25 -23.18 6.77
CA GLY A 250 -27.24 -22.43 7.57
C GLY A 250 -28.71 -22.59 7.15
N GLY A 251 -29.01 -23.21 6.01
CA GLY A 251 -30.38 -23.29 5.47
C GLY A 251 -31.30 -24.36 6.08
N LYS A 252 -30.80 -25.58 6.33
CA LYS A 252 -31.63 -26.79 6.58
C LYS A 252 -32.55 -26.64 7.81
N THR A 253 -31.96 -26.51 9.00
CA THR A 253 -32.67 -26.35 10.28
C THR A 253 -33.55 -25.10 10.31
N HIS A 254 -33.15 -24.02 9.64
CA HIS A 254 -33.96 -22.79 9.55
C HIS A 254 -35.22 -23.00 8.68
N SER A 255 -35.12 -23.69 7.54
CA SER A 255 -36.27 -24.09 6.73
C SER A 255 -37.21 -25.05 7.46
N MET A 256 -36.66 -25.97 8.27
CA MET A 256 -37.46 -26.83 9.16
C MET A 256 -38.19 -26.04 10.25
N LEU A 257 -37.57 -24.99 10.81
CA LEU A 257 -38.23 -24.10 11.78
C LEU A 257 -39.40 -23.33 11.15
N ALA A 258 -39.24 -22.84 9.91
CA ALA A 258 -40.34 -22.18 9.19
C ALA A 258 -41.54 -23.13 9.00
N LEU A 259 -41.29 -24.40 8.64
CA LEU A 259 -42.32 -25.44 8.56
C LEU A 259 -42.94 -25.77 9.92
N TYR A 260 -42.11 -25.94 10.96
CA TYR A 260 -42.55 -26.22 12.33
C TYR A 260 -43.50 -25.12 12.86
N HIS A 261 -43.18 -23.86 12.59
CA HIS A 261 -43.96 -22.70 12.99
C HIS A 261 -45.22 -22.51 12.14
N MET A 262 -45.15 -22.74 10.82
CA MET A 262 -46.32 -22.74 9.93
C MET A 262 -47.36 -23.81 10.34
N ALA A 263 -46.90 -25.01 10.72
CA ALA A 263 -47.75 -26.06 11.26
C ALA A 263 -48.09 -25.89 12.76
N GLY A 264 -47.71 -24.76 13.37
CA GLY A 264 -47.92 -24.46 14.77
C GLY A 264 -49.34 -23.94 15.09
N PRO A 265 -49.59 -23.54 16.36
CA PRO A 265 -50.88 -23.01 16.79
C PRO A 265 -51.09 -21.52 16.44
N THR A 266 -50.09 -20.83 15.90
CA THR A 266 -50.19 -19.40 15.54
C THR A 266 -50.86 -19.27 14.17
N PRO A 267 -51.87 -18.38 13.99
CA PRO A 267 -52.49 -18.16 12.68
C PRO A 267 -51.47 -17.71 11.63
N VAL A 268 -51.63 -18.11 10.38
CA VAL A 268 -50.71 -17.69 9.31
C VAL A 268 -50.78 -16.19 9.04
N GLN A 269 -51.95 -15.57 9.25
CA GLN A 269 -52.17 -14.12 9.18
C GLN A 269 -51.32 -13.32 10.20
N ASP A 270 -50.81 -14.01 11.22
CA ASP A 270 -49.96 -13.48 12.28
C ASP A 270 -48.45 -13.67 11.98
N LEU A 271 -48.10 -14.28 10.84
CA LEU A 271 -46.74 -14.65 10.42
C LEU A 271 -46.29 -13.85 9.18
N SER A 272 -45.61 -12.74 9.43
CA SER A 272 -45.17 -11.74 8.44
C SER A 272 -44.67 -12.32 7.10
N GLY A 273 -45.43 -12.09 6.02
CA GLY A 273 -45.07 -12.46 4.64
C GLY A 273 -45.52 -13.87 4.23
N LEU A 274 -45.79 -14.77 5.18
CA LEU A 274 -46.34 -16.09 4.88
C LEU A 274 -47.84 -16.00 4.53
N ASP A 275 -48.54 -15.04 5.14
CA ASP A 275 -49.89 -14.61 4.75
C ASP A 275 -49.96 -14.30 3.25
N GLN A 276 -49.12 -13.36 2.79
CA GLN A 276 -49.10 -12.90 1.40
C GLN A 276 -48.67 -14.02 0.43
N LEU A 277 -47.73 -14.87 0.84
CA LEU A 277 -47.27 -16.01 0.03
C LEU A 277 -48.37 -17.06 -0.19
N LEU A 278 -49.16 -17.39 0.84
CA LEU A 278 -50.23 -18.38 0.69
C LEU A 278 -51.46 -17.79 -0.01
N ASP A 279 -51.82 -16.54 0.26
CA ASP A 279 -52.93 -15.85 -0.41
C ASP A 279 -52.69 -15.72 -1.92
N GLN A 280 -51.45 -15.40 -2.35
CA GLN A 280 -51.06 -15.38 -3.78
C GLN A 280 -51.26 -16.73 -4.50
N HIS A 281 -51.27 -17.84 -3.75
CA HIS A 281 -51.51 -19.19 -4.28
C HIS A 281 -52.90 -19.75 -3.93
N GLY A 282 -53.76 -18.99 -3.24
CA GLY A 282 -55.08 -19.44 -2.79
C GLY A 282 -55.04 -20.61 -1.79
N LEU A 283 -54.02 -20.67 -0.93
CA LEU A 283 -53.77 -21.79 -0.01
C LEU A 283 -54.10 -21.44 1.44
N THR A 284 -54.50 -22.45 2.21
CA THR A 284 -54.73 -22.33 3.66
C THR A 284 -54.11 -23.51 4.40
N VAL A 285 -53.40 -23.25 5.49
CA VAL A 285 -52.87 -24.30 6.37
C VAL A 285 -53.98 -24.81 7.31
N PRO A 286 -54.23 -26.13 7.41
CA PRO A 286 -55.23 -26.66 8.32
C PRO A 286 -54.77 -26.54 9.79
N LYS A 287 -55.74 -26.39 10.71
CA LYS A 287 -55.47 -26.38 12.16
C LYS A 287 -55.31 -27.82 12.67
N GLY A 288 -54.50 -27.99 13.72
CA GLY A 288 -54.34 -29.28 14.40
C GLY A 288 -53.40 -30.26 13.70
N ILE A 289 -52.39 -29.76 12.98
CA ILE A 289 -51.34 -30.60 12.39
C ILE A 289 -50.51 -31.23 13.52
N ASN A 290 -50.41 -32.55 13.52
CA ASN A 290 -49.54 -33.28 14.44
C ASN A 290 -48.09 -33.20 13.96
N ARG A 291 -47.15 -32.90 14.86
CA ARG A 291 -45.76 -32.56 14.51
C ARG A 291 -44.78 -33.49 15.22
N ALA A 292 -44.09 -34.34 14.45
CA ALA A 292 -42.94 -35.10 14.92
C ALA A 292 -41.64 -34.38 14.55
N VAL A 293 -40.70 -34.32 15.49
CA VAL A 293 -39.37 -33.72 15.36
C VAL A 293 -38.34 -34.69 15.92
N LEU A 294 -37.51 -35.25 15.04
CA LEU A 294 -36.36 -36.08 15.41
C LEU A 294 -35.09 -35.29 15.07
N VAL A 295 -34.13 -35.22 15.98
CA VAL A 295 -32.84 -34.55 15.74
C VAL A 295 -31.71 -35.49 16.09
N GLY A 296 -30.91 -35.89 15.10
CA GLY A 296 -29.92 -36.97 15.21
C GLY A 296 -28.74 -36.68 16.14
N THR A 297 -28.64 -35.46 16.67
CA THR A 297 -27.66 -35.01 17.67
C THR A 297 -28.27 -34.77 19.05
N SER A 298 -29.60 -34.85 19.23
CA SER A 298 -30.26 -34.54 20.51
C SER A 298 -30.36 -35.72 21.47
N ARG A 299 -30.23 -36.96 20.97
CA ARG A 299 -30.28 -38.21 21.76
C ARG A 299 -29.28 -39.23 21.23
N GLY A 300 -28.72 -40.02 22.13
CA GLY A 300 -27.83 -41.13 21.83
C GLY A 300 -28.60 -42.43 21.57
N PRO A 301 -28.06 -43.37 20.78
CA PRO A 301 -28.69 -44.68 20.53
C PRO A 301 -28.89 -45.62 21.74
N GLN A 302 -28.41 -45.22 22.92
CA GLN A 302 -28.63 -45.93 24.19
C GLN A 302 -29.72 -45.30 25.06
N ASP A 303 -30.23 -44.13 24.68
CA ASP A 303 -31.20 -43.38 25.49
C ASP A 303 -32.56 -44.11 25.51
N VAL A 304 -33.14 -44.24 26.70
CA VAL A 304 -34.48 -44.82 26.89
C VAL A 304 -35.36 -43.81 27.62
N LEU A 305 -36.38 -43.34 26.92
CA LEU A 305 -37.30 -42.32 27.40
C LEU A 305 -38.38 -42.96 28.26
N ASN A 306 -38.49 -42.49 29.50
CA ASN A 306 -39.55 -42.92 30.41
C ASN A 306 -40.73 -41.94 30.24
N ALA A 307 -41.70 -42.36 29.46
CA ALA A 307 -42.90 -41.60 29.12
C ALA A 307 -44.03 -41.82 30.14
N GLU A 308 -45.13 -41.07 30.00
CA GLU A 308 -46.27 -41.15 30.92
C GLU A 308 -46.88 -42.55 30.99
N GLY A 309 -47.33 -42.93 32.18
CA GLY A 309 -47.76 -44.30 32.48
C GLY A 309 -46.60 -45.32 32.59
N GLY A 310 -45.34 -44.87 32.61
CA GLY A 310 -44.18 -45.76 32.77
C GLY A 310 -43.75 -46.48 31.50
N ARG A 311 -44.27 -46.07 30.33
CA ARG A 311 -43.84 -46.58 29.02
C ARG A 311 -42.37 -46.25 28.77
N LYS A 312 -41.66 -47.17 28.13
CA LYS A 312 -40.26 -47.00 27.73
C LYS A 312 -40.17 -46.97 26.22
N ILE A 313 -39.68 -45.86 25.68
CA ILE A 313 -39.42 -45.65 24.25
C ILE A 313 -37.89 -45.73 24.06
N ARG A 314 -37.44 -46.53 23.10
CA ARG A 314 -36.03 -46.85 22.80
C ARG A 314 -35.61 -46.45 21.39
N THR A 315 -36.56 -46.30 20.46
CA THR A 315 -36.28 -46.20 19.03
C THR A 315 -36.82 -44.92 18.42
N THR A 316 -36.26 -44.55 17.27
CA THR A 316 -36.68 -43.37 16.49
C THR A 316 -38.10 -43.50 15.95
N TRP A 317 -38.56 -44.72 15.62
CA TRP A 317 -39.95 -44.99 15.27
C TRP A 317 -40.89 -44.95 16.48
N GLY A 318 -40.45 -45.49 17.63
CA GLY A 318 -41.15 -45.38 18.91
C GLY A 318 -41.43 -43.93 19.29
N GLU A 319 -40.41 -43.09 19.20
CA GLU A 319 -40.53 -41.65 19.45
C GLU A 319 -41.46 -40.97 18.44
N LEU A 320 -41.32 -41.27 17.15
CA LEU A 320 -42.14 -40.67 16.10
C LEU A 320 -43.63 -40.93 16.30
N ALA A 321 -44.04 -42.15 16.68
CA ALA A 321 -45.43 -42.43 16.98
C ALA A 321 -45.89 -41.70 18.24
N TRP A 322 -45.08 -41.71 19.31
CA TRP A 322 -45.41 -41.00 20.56
C TRP A 322 -45.60 -39.49 20.33
N GLN A 323 -44.78 -38.85 19.49
CA GLN A 323 -44.95 -37.43 19.17
C GLN A 323 -46.20 -37.13 18.30
N LEU A 324 -46.66 -38.07 17.46
CA LEU A 324 -47.83 -37.86 16.60
C LEU A 324 -49.18 -38.17 17.27
N GLY A 325 -49.22 -39.10 18.22
CA GLY A 325 -50.48 -39.53 18.85
C GLY A 325 -50.34 -40.16 20.24
N GLY A 326 -49.24 -39.87 20.95
CA GLY A 326 -49.03 -40.28 22.34
C GLY A 326 -49.09 -41.79 22.55
N ALA A 327 -49.72 -42.20 23.65
CA ALA A 327 -49.85 -43.61 24.04
C ALA A 327 -50.57 -44.46 22.99
N GLU A 328 -51.69 -43.99 22.42
CA GLU A 328 -52.45 -44.75 21.41
C GLU A 328 -51.69 -44.96 20.10
N ALA A 329 -50.72 -44.10 19.77
CA ALA A 329 -49.84 -44.28 18.62
C ALA A 329 -48.66 -45.19 18.94
N PHE A 330 -48.04 -45.02 20.11
CA PHE A 330 -46.92 -45.86 20.55
C PHE A 330 -47.35 -47.32 20.77
N ASP A 331 -48.52 -47.57 21.34
CA ASP A 331 -49.00 -48.92 21.64
C ASP A 331 -49.21 -49.77 20.36
N LEU A 332 -49.38 -49.14 19.19
CA LEU A 332 -49.42 -49.82 17.88
C LEU A 332 -48.05 -50.35 17.41
N ILE A 333 -46.95 -49.85 17.96
CA ILE A 333 -45.57 -50.22 17.61
C ILE A 333 -44.72 -50.61 18.83
N ALA A 334 -45.34 -50.85 19.99
CA ALA A 334 -44.62 -51.13 21.23
C ALA A 334 -43.71 -52.36 21.13
N ASP A 335 -44.13 -53.40 20.40
CA ASP A 335 -43.31 -54.60 20.12
C ASP A 335 -42.14 -54.28 19.18
N ASN A 336 -42.32 -53.37 18.21
CA ASN A 336 -41.25 -52.91 17.31
C ASN A 336 -40.21 -52.07 18.05
N ASP A 337 -40.63 -51.20 18.98
CA ASP A 337 -39.73 -50.46 19.86
C ASP A 337 -38.98 -51.39 20.82
N ALA A 338 -39.71 -52.27 21.52
CA ALA A 338 -39.14 -53.14 22.55
C ALA A 338 -38.08 -54.13 22.03
N ASN A 339 -38.22 -54.58 20.77
CA ASN A 339 -37.28 -55.50 20.13
C ASN A 339 -36.21 -54.82 19.25
N GLY A 340 -36.27 -53.50 19.05
CA GLY A 340 -35.35 -52.80 18.13
C GLY A 340 -35.51 -53.19 16.66
N ILE A 341 -36.69 -53.66 16.25
CA ILE A 341 -37.00 -54.09 14.88
C ILE A 341 -37.93 -53.08 14.22
N ALA A 342 -37.56 -52.55 13.06
CA ALA A 342 -38.32 -51.53 12.36
C ALA A 342 -39.75 -51.97 11.97
N PRO A 343 -40.77 -51.09 12.11
CA PRO A 343 -42.13 -51.36 11.64
C PRO A 343 -42.22 -51.23 10.12
N GLY A 344 -43.02 -52.10 9.49
CA GLY A 344 -43.28 -52.06 8.05
C GLY A 344 -44.21 -50.92 7.62
N SER A 345 -44.15 -50.54 6.34
CA SER A 345 -44.85 -49.37 5.78
C SER A 345 -46.37 -49.37 6.05
N ASN A 346 -47.06 -50.51 5.94
CA ASN A 346 -48.50 -50.62 6.25
C ASN A 346 -48.89 -50.16 7.67
N LEU A 347 -48.02 -50.39 8.67
CA LEU A 347 -48.30 -50.04 10.06
C LEU A 347 -48.08 -48.54 10.33
N LEU A 348 -47.05 -47.98 9.70
CA LEU A 348 -46.80 -46.53 9.70
C LEU A 348 -47.92 -45.79 8.95
N GLU A 349 -48.40 -46.33 7.82
CA GLU A 349 -49.53 -45.79 7.06
C GLU A 349 -50.83 -45.77 7.89
N ALA A 350 -51.08 -46.81 8.68
CA ALA A 350 -52.23 -46.84 9.60
C ALA A 350 -52.15 -45.76 10.69
N ILE A 351 -50.95 -45.52 11.26
CA ILE A 351 -50.69 -44.42 12.19
C ILE A 351 -50.93 -43.07 11.50
N PHE A 352 -50.34 -42.85 10.33
CA PHE A 352 -50.49 -41.58 9.60
C PHE A 352 -51.93 -41.31 9.19
N LYS A 353 -52.68 -42.31 8.73
CA LYS A 353 -54.12 -42.16 8.42
C LYS A 353 -54.98 -41.85 9.65
N LYS A 354 -54.58 -42.28 10.85
CA LYS A 354 -55.30 -41.99 12.10
C LYS A 354 -55.04 -40.57 12.62
N TYR A 355 -53.82 -40.04 12.45
CA TYR A 355 -53.40 -38.76 13.04
C TYR A 355 -53.14 -37.63 12.02
N ALA A 356 -53.42 -37.83 10.73
CA ALA A 356 -53.29 -36.79 9.71
C ALA A 356 -54.16 -35.54 9.99
N PRO A 357 -53.73 -34.33 9.61
CA PRO A 357 -52.48 -34.03 8.89
C PRO A 357 -51.23 -34.08 9.79
N CYS A 358 -50.13 -34.55 9.22
CA CYS A 358 -48.88 -34.85 9.94
C CYS A 358 -47.68 -34.15 9.28
N LEU A 359 -46.87 -33.46 10.07
CA LEU A 359 -45.55 -32.94 9.69
C LEU A 359 -44.46 -33.72 10.44
N ILE A 360 -43.54 -34.33 9.71
CA ILE A 360 -42.41 -35.10 10.25
C ILE A 360 -41.12 -34.39 9.83
N LEU A 361 -40.34 -33.90 10.80
CA LEU A 361 -39.06 -33.23 10.59
C LEU A 361 -37.93 -34.10 11.15
N ILE A 362 -36.91 -34.40 10.33
CA ILE A 362 -35.75 -35.21 10.76
C ILE A 362 -34.45 -34.46 10.45
N ASP A 363 -33.90 -33.77 11.45
CA ASP A 363 -32.66 -32.99 11.35
C ASP A 363 -31.43 -33.86 11.69
N GLU A 364 -30.34 -33.67 10.94
CA GLU A 364 -29.06 -34.40 11.03
C GLU A 364 -29.17 -35.94 11.20
N TRP A 365 -30.02 -36.61 10.40
CA TRP A 365 -30.25 -38.07 10.50
C TRP A 365 -28.95 -38.90 10.40
N VAL A 366 -28.01 -38.49 9.54
CA VAL A 366 -26.71 -39.18 9.41
C VAL A 366 -25.88 -39.13 10.70
N ALA A 367 -25.99 -38.06 11.47
CA ALA A 367 -25.28 -37.93 12.75
C ALA A 367 -25.74 -38.95 13.79
N TYR A 368 -26.97 -39.46 13.68
CA TYR A 368 -27.49 -40.59 14.46
C TYR A 368 -27.01 -41.93 13.88
N LEU A 369 -27.23 -42.18 12.58
CA LEU A 369 -26.91 -43.48 11.96
C LEU A 369 -25.42 -43.85 12.06
N ARG A 370 -24.51 -42.88 12.01
CA ARG A 370 -23.06 -43.17 12.18
C ARG A 370 -22.68 -43.66 13.58
N GLN A 371 -23.51 -43.42 14.60
CA GLN A 371 -23.28 -43.88 15.98
C GLN A 371 -23.64 -45.36 16.20
N ILE A 372 -24.49 -45.92 15.33
CA ILE A 372 -24.92 -47.33 15.38
C ILE A 372 -24.23 -48.21 14.30
N TYR A 373 -23.39 -47.61 13.46
CA TYR A 373 -22.66 -48.31 12.41
C TYR A 373 -21.61 -49.27 13.02
N LYS A 374 -21.71 -50.56 12.67
CA LYS A 374 -20.91 -51.65 13.26
C LYS A 374 -21.05 -51.78 14.80
N VAL A 375 -22.19 -51.35 15.37
CA VAL A 375 -22.52 -51.52 16.80
C VAL A 375 -23.80 -52.35 16.95
N GLU A 376 -23.76 -53.36 17.81
CA GLU A 376 -24.87 -54.29 18.07
C GLU A 376 -25.39 -54.18 19.51
N GLY A 377 -26.55 -54.78 19.79
CA GLY A 377 -27.14 -54.85 21.14
C GLY A 377 -27.74 -53.54 21.68
N LEU A 378 -27.84 -52.50 20.85
CA LEU A 378 -28.37 -51.19 21.24
C LEU A 378 -29.91 -51.18 21.32
N PRO A 379 -30.52 -50.46 22.29
CA PRO A 379 -31.98 -50.27 22.37
C PRO A 379 -32.60 -49.67 21.09
N SER A 380 -31.83 -48.86 20.36
CA SER A 380 -32.21 -48.23 19.08
C SER A 380 -32.50 -49.19 17.91
N GLY A 381 -32.23 -50.48 18.07
CA GLY A 381 -32.05 -51.41 16.94
C GLY A 381 -30.72 -51.19 16.20
N SER A 382 -30.45 -52.05 15.23
CA SER A 382 -29.22 -52.03 14.42
C SER A 382 -29.22 -50.94 13.34
N PHE A 383 -28.06 -50.74 12.71
CA PHE A 383 -27.90 -49.90 11.51
C PHE A 383 -28.88 -50.29 10.38
N ASP A 384 -28.94 -51.57 10.02
CA ASP A 384 -29.83 -52.06 8.96
C ASP A 384 -31.31 -52.01 9.34
N ALA A 385 -31.66 -52.18 10.62
CA ALA A 385 -33.02 -51.95 11.11
C ALA A 385 -33.41 -50.47 10.91
N ASN A 386 -32.54 -49.54 11.27
CA ASN A 386 -32.79 -48.11 11.08
C ASN A 386 -32.88 -47.74 9.58
N LEU A 387 -32.08 -48.35 8.69
CA LEU A 387 -32.24 -48.17 7.23
C LEU A 387 -33.54 -48.77 6.69
N SER A 388 -33.98 -49.93 7.20
CA SER A 388 -35.28 -50.53 6.88
C SER A 388 -36.45 -49.65 7.33
N PHE A 389 -36.28 -48.92 8.44
CA PHE A 389 -37.24 -47.89 8.88
C PHE A 389 -37.28 -46.69 7.92
N VAL A 390 -36.15 -46.19 7.38
CA VAL A 390 -36.16 -45.11 6.37
C VAL A 390 -37.01 -45.50 5.16
N GLN A 391 -36.82 -46.71 4.65
CA GLN A 391 -37.58 -47.22 3.49
C GLN A 391 -39.07 -47.33 3.83
N SER A 392 -39.42 -48.00 4.92
CA SER A 392 -40.80 -48.16 5.38
C SER A 392 -41.50 -46.82 5.65
N LEU A 393 -40.77 -45.82 6.20
CA LEU A 393 -41.27 -44.48 6.46
C LEU A 393 -41.55 -43.72 5.16
N THR A 394 -40.60 -43.68 4.22
CA THR A 394 -40.77 -42.95 2.95
C THR A 394 -41.91 -43.53 2.10
N GLU A 395 -42.09 -44.84 2.09
CA GLU A 395 -43.25 -45.51 1.47
C GLU A 395 -44.57 -45.14 2.15
N ALA A 396 -44.66 -45.26 3.49
CA ALA A 396 -45.88 -44.97 4.25
C ALA A 396 -46.31 -43.50 4.13
N VAL A 397 -45.36 -42.56 4.15
CA VAL A 397 -45.63 -41.14 3.96
C VAL A 397 -46.11 -40.86 2.52
N LYS A 398 -45.54 -41.52 1.51
CA LYS A 398 -46.01 -41.44 0.12
C LYS A 398 -47.47 -41.92 -0.01
N ALA A 399 -47.82 -43.01 0.66
CA ALA A 399 -49.16 -43.60 0.68
C ALA A 399 -50.18 -42.84 1.57
N SER A 400 -49.76 -41.85 2.36
CA SER A 400 -50.59 -41.13 3.33
C SER A 400 -50.84 -39.66 2.93
N PRO A 401 -51.99 -39.32 2.33
CA PRO A 401 -52.42 -37.93 2.12
C PRO A 401 -52.42 -37.14 3.44
N GLY A 402 -52.12 -35.84 3.39
CA GLY A 402 -52.00 -35.01 4.59
C GLY A 402 -50.73 -35.22 5.40
N THR A 403 -49.87 -36.19 5.05
CA THR A 403 -48.57 -36.42 5.73
C THR A 403 -47.41 -35.91 4.88
N LEU A 404 -46.48 -35.18 5.51
CA LEU A 404 -45.26 -34.67 4.91
C LEU A 404 -44.03 -35.09 5.75
N LEU A 405 -43.01 -35.62 5.08
CA LEU A 405 -41.68 -35.86 5.65
C LEU A 405 -40.68 -34.86 5.06
N VAL A 406 -39.94 -34.16 5.93
CA VAL A 406 -38.81 -33.32 5.53
C VAL A 406 -37.59 -33.77 6.33
N ALA A 407 -36.52 -34.15 5.62
CA ALA A 407 -35.28 -34.62 6.23
C ALA A 407 -34.08 -33.82 5.72
N SER A 408 -33.10 -33.56 6.58
CA SER A 408 -31.86 -32.88 6.20
C SER A 408 -30.74 -33.90 5.99
N LEU A 409 -30.10 -33.90 4.83
CA LEU A 409 -28.86 -34.67 4.63
C LEU A 409 -27.64 -33.73 4.50
N PRO A 410 -26.44 -34.21 4.83
CA PRO A 410 -25.18 -33.59 4.39
C PRO A 410 -25.10 -33.51 2.85
N ALA A 411 -24.59 -32.40 2.34
CA ALA A 411 -24.46 -32.20 0.89
C ALA A 411 -23.26 -32.99 0.35
N SER A 412 -22.12 -32.93 1.05
CA SER A 412 -20.83 -33.50 0.61
C SER A 412 -20.32 -34.61 1.53
N GLN A 413 -19.35 -35.40 1.05
CA GLN A 413 -18.67 -36.43 1.85
C GLN A 413 -17.75 -35.87 2.95
N ILE A 414 -17.47 -34.56 2.95
CA ILE A 414 -16.57 -33.89 3.91
C ILE A 414 -17.28 -33.70 5.26
N GLU A 415 -18.57 -33.38 5.24
CA GLU A 415 -19.38 -33.05 6.43
C GLU A 415 -19.69 -34.27 7.34
N VAL A 416 -19.45 -35.49 6.84
CA VAL A 416 -20.18 -36.68 7.31
C VAL A 416 -19.50 -37.42 8.48
N GLY A 417 -18.17 -37.33 8.57
CA GLY A 417 -17.37 -37.87 9.67
C GLY A 417 -17.20 -39.39 9.65
N GLY A 418 -16.16 -39.87 8.95
CA GLY A 418 -15.72 -41.26 8.97
C GLY A 418 -16.54 -42.23 8.10
N GLU A 419 -16.07 -43.48 8.04
CA GLU A 419 -16.62 -44.58 7.23
C GLU A 419 -18.13 -44.77 7.43
N GLY A 420 -18.58 -44.90 8.69
CA GLY A 420 -20.00 -45.09 9.01
C GLY A 420 -20.91 -43.92 8.65
N GLY A 421 -20.36 -42.70 8.63
CA GLY A 421 -21.06 -41.54 8.09
C GLY A 421 -21.24 -41.64 6.58
N GLN A 422 -20.16 -41.96 5.85
CA GLN A 422 -20.17 -42.09 4.39
C GLN A 422 -21.16 -43.17 3.91
N GLU A 423 -21.16 -44.34 4.55
CA GLU A 423 -22.11 -45.42 4.24
C GLU A 423 -23.56 -45.01 4.56
N ALA A 424 -23.81 -44.39 5.72
CA ALA A 424 -25.13 -43.88 6.08
C ALA A 424 -25.68 -42.87 5.04
N LEU A 425 -24.85 -41.92 4.60
CA LEU A 425 -25.24 -40.94 3.58
C LEU A 425 -25.54 -41.61 2.23
N ALA A 426 -24.73 -42.59 1.81
CA ALA A 426 -24.94 -43.32 0.56
C ALA A 426 -26.28 -44.08 0.55
N ARG A 427 -26.59 -44.79 1.65
CA ARG A 427 -27.84 -45.56 1.80
C ARG A 427 -29.08 -44.67 1.91
N LEU A 428 -28.97 -43.53 2.61
CA LEU A 428 -30.03 -42.54 2.67
C LEU A 428 -30.31 -41.94 1.28
N LYS A 429 -29.29 -41.43 0.56
CA LYS A 429 -29.48 -40.89 -0.79
C LYS A 429 -30.05 -41.91 -1.79
N GLN A 430 -29.66 -43.18 -1.69
CA GLN A 430 -30.27 -44.26 -2.52
C GLN A 430 -31.76 -44.50 -2.23
N THR A 431 -32.23 -44.13 -1.03
CA THR A 431 -33.64 -44.27 -0.61
C THR A 431 -34.46 -43.03 -0.99
N PHE A 432 -33.95 -41.83 -0.69
CA PHE A 432 -34.63 -40.55 -0.97
C PHE A 432 -34.76 -40.26 -2.48
N SER A 433 -33.74 -40.55 -3.29
CA SER A 433 -33.74 -40.33 -4.75
C SER A 433 -34.81 -41.11 -5.56
N ARG A 434 -35.60 -41.96 -4.90
CA ARG A 434 -36.76 -42.65 -5.50
C ARG A 434 -38.10 -41.93 -5.27
N VAL A 435 -38.11 -40.88 -4.44
CA VAL A 435 -39.33 -40.24 -3.90
C VAL A 435 -39.23 -38.71 -3.80
N GLU A 436 -38.03 -38.14 -3.84
CA GLU A 436 -37.78 -36.71 -3.57
C GLU A 436 -38.29 -35.74 -4.65
N SER A 437 -38.57 -34.50 -4.20
CA SER A 437 -38.38 -33.30 -5.01
C SER A 437 -37.21 -32.48 -4.44
N SER A 438 -36.39 -31.92 -5.33
CA SER A 438 -35.14 -31.26 -4.95
C SER A 438 -35.38 -29.82 -4.46
N TRP A 439 -35.09 -29.57 -3.19
CA TRP A 439 -35.13 -28.22 -2.62
C TRP A 439 -33.93 -27.38 -3.08
N ARG A 440 -34.18 -26.14 -3.52
CA ARG A 440 -33.14 -25.20 -3.95
C ARG A 440 -32.63 -24.33 -2.79
N PRO A 441 -31.31 -24.27 -2.54
CA PRO A 441 -30.72 -23.26 -1.67
C PRO A 441 -30.97 -21.83 -2.15
N ALA A 442 -30.88 -20.87 -1.24
CA ALA A 442 -30.94 -19.44 -1.54
C ALA A 442 -29.80 -18.99 -2.48
N SER A 443 -30.08 -18.03 -3.35
CA SER A 443 -29.09 -17.37 -4.20
C SER A 443 -28.24 -16.34 -3.44
N GLN A 444 -27.13 -15.91 -4.06
CA GLN A 444 -26.24 -14.88 -3.50
C GLN A 444 -26.91 -13.50 -3.39
N GLU A 445 -27.89 -13.16 -4.23
CA GLU A 445 -28.61 -11.88 -4.06
C GLU A 445 -29.63 -11.90 -2.92
N GLU A 446 -30.23 -13.07 -2.65
CA GLU A 446 -31.13 -13.24 -1.50
C GLU A 446 -30.36 -13.27 -0.18
N SER A 447 -29.09 -13.70 -0.18
CA SER A 447 -28.25 -13.69 1.02
C SER A 447 -28.01 -12.27 1.56
N TYR A 448 -27.99 -11.25 0.69
CA TYR A 448 -27.94 -9.84 1.10
C TYR A 448 -29.13 -9.49 2.02
N GLU A 449 -30.38 -9.78 1.59
CA GLU A 449 -31.59 -9.52 2.38
C GLU A 449 -31.66 -10.37 3.65
N ILE A 450 -31.26 -11.65 3.59
CA ILE A 450 -31.17 -12.53 4.78
C ILE A 450 -30.28 -11.88 5.84
N VAL A 451 -29.08 -11.42 5.47
CA VAL A 451 -28.16 -10.78 6.41
C VAL A 451 -28.68 -9.40 6.85
N ARG A 452 -29.25 -8.61 5.93
CA ARG A 452 -29.82 -7.30 6.21
C ARG A 452 -30.91 -7.37 7.28
N ARG A 453 -31.88 -8.28 7.16
CA ARG A 453 -32.96 -8.49 8.16
C ARG A 453 -32.46 -9.06 9.49
N ARG A 454 -31.37 -9.84 9.45
CA ARG A 454 -30.75 -10.42 10.65
C ARG A 454 -29.92 -9.43 11.46
N LEU A 455 -29.40 -8.37 10.85
CA LEU A 455 -28.55 -7.37 11.52
C LEU A 455 -29.27 -6.04 11.76
N PHE A 456 -30.28 -5.70 10.96
CA PHE A 456 -31.02 -4.43 11.02
C PHE A 456 -32.52 -4.63 11.22
N LYS A 457 -33.14 -3.67 11.92
CA LYS A 457 -34.59 -3.52 12.00
C LYS A 457 -35.18 -3.15 10.63
N GLU A 458 -36.50 -3.10 10.55
CA GLU A 458 -37.16 -2.49 9.39
C GLU A 458 -36.90 -0.98 9.35
N ILE A 459 -36.85 -0.42 8.14
CA ILE A 459 -36.66 1.02 7.93
C ILE A 459 -37.99 1.72 8.25
N PRO A 460 -38.01 2.72 9.15
CA PRO A 460 -39.23 3.47 9.44
C PRO A 460 -39.85 4.09 8.19
N GLY A 461 -41.18 4.10 8.11
CA GLY A 461 -41.92 4.53 6.91
C GLY A 461 -41.59 5.96 6.43
N ASP A 462 -41.27 6.85 7.37
CA ASP A 462 -40.80 8.21 7.12
C ASP A 462 -39.40 8.26 6.48
N ARG A 463 -38.56 7.24 6.66
CA ARG A 463 -37.14 7.26 6.28
C ARG A 463 -36.81 6.59 4.95
N PHE A 464 -37.76 5.89 4.31
CA PHE A 464 -37.54 5.32 2.96
C PHE A 464 -37.05 6.35 1.95
N HIS A 465 -37.54 7.60 2.01
CA HIS A 465 -37.11 8.64 1.07
C HIS A 465 -35.62 9.04 1.23
N HIS A 466 -35.03 8.88 2.41
CA HIS A 466 -33.60 9.10 2.63
C HIS A 466 -32.76 7.97 2.01
N ARG A 467 -33.17 6.70 2.21
CA ARG A 467 -32.60 5.54 1.51
C ARG A 467 -32.63 5.77 0.00
N ASP A 468 -33.80 6.10 -0.55
CA ASP A 468 -34.00 6.20 -1.99
C ASP A 468 -33.19 7.35 -2.62
N ASN A 469 -32.99 8.45 -1.89
CA ASN A 469 -32.08 9.52 -2.30
C ASN A 469 -30.62 9.03 -2.31
N THR A 470 -30.14 8.35 -1.27
CA THR A 470 -28.79 7.74 -1.24
C THR A 470 -28.58 6.80 -2.41
N LEU A 471 -29.51 5.87 -2.66
CA LEU A 471 -29.46 4.93 -3.80
C LEU A 471 -29.44 5.66 -5.14
N LYS A 472 -30.19 6.76 -5.27
CA LYS A 472 -30.21 7.62 -6.47
C LYS A 472 -28.88 8.36 -6.68
N GLN A 473 -28.22 8.85 -5.61
CA GLN A 473 -26.92 9.51 -5.74
C GLN A 473 -25.79 8.51 -6.04
N PHE A 474 -25.82 7.27 -5.54
CA PHE A 474 -24.90 6.22 -5.96
C PHE A 474 -25.09 5.83 -7.44
N ALA A 475 -26.33 5.59 -7.88
CA ALA A 475 -26.60 5.30 -9.29
C ALA A 475 -26.21 6.46 -10.23
N LYS A 476 -26.25 7.71 -9.74
CA LYS A 476 -25.69 8.88 -10.44
C LYS A 476 -24.16 8.87 -10.45
N LEU A 477 -23.50 8.67 -9.30
CA LEU A 477 -22.04 8.62 -9.16
C LEU A 477 -21.41 7.65 -10.17
N TYR A 478 -21.94 6.44 -10.29
CA TYR A 478 -21.43 5.40 -11.20
C TYR A 478 -21.69 5.71 -12.68
N ARG A 479 -22.76 6.45 -13.00
CA ARG A 479 -23.08 6.89 -14.35
C ARG A 479 -22.22 8.07 -14.82
N ASP A 480 -22.06 9.07 -13.94
CA ASP A 480 -21.30 10.29 -14.23
C ASP A 480 -19.78 10.03 -14.32
N ASN A 481 -19.29 8.92 -13.75
CA ASN A 481 -17.87 8.54 -13.69
C ASN A 481 -17.65 7.11 -14.24
N ALA A 482 -18.35 6.70 -15.30
CA ALA A 482 -18.39 5.31 -15.79
C ALA A 482 -17.04 4.71 -16.23
N ASN A 483 -15.98 5.52 -16.35
CA ASN A 483 -14.61 5.03 -16.59
C ASN A 483 -13.91 4.57 -15.30
N ASP A 484 -14.27 5.13 -14.15
CA ASP A 484 -13.59 4.95 -12.85
C ASP A 484 -14.17 3.80 -12.02
N PHE A 485 -15.26 3.18 -12.47
CA PHE A 485 -15.98 2.09 -11.81
C PHE A 485 -16.14 0.85 -12.71
N PRO A 486 -16.42 -0.35 -12.16
CA PRO A 486 -16.57 -1.57 -12.96
C PRO A 486 -17.82 -1.53 -13.87
N GLN A 487 -17.74 -2.25 -15.00
CA GLN A 487 -18.87 -2.35 -15.93
C GLN A 487 -20.11 -2.96 -15.25
N GLY A 488 -21.30 -2.50 -15.65
CA GLY A 488 -22.58 -2.89 -15.06
C GLY A 488 -23.00 -2.09 -13.81
N CYS A 489 -22.09 -1.36 -13.14
CA CYS A 489 -22.43 -0.64 -11.90
C CYS A 489 -23.40 0.55 -12.10
N ALA A 490 -23.50 1.08 -13.32
CA ALA A 490 -24.41 2.18 -13.68
C ALA A 490 -25.83 1.73 -14.08
N ASP A 491 -26.07 0.42 -14.16
CA ASP A 491 -27.30 -0.19 -14.68
C ASP A 491 -28.36 -0.37 -13.58
N GLU A 492 -29.63 -0.47 -13.98
CA GLU A 492 -30.76 -0.56 -13.03
C GLU A 492 -30.71 -1.84 -12.19
N ASP A 493 -30.09 -2.92 -12.69
CA ASP A 493 -29.91 -4.15 -11.90
C ASP A 493 -28.88 -4.01 -10.79
N TYR A 494 -27.81 -3.22 -10.98
CA TYR A 494 -26.91 -2.88 -9.86
C TYR A 494 -27.59 -1.93 -8.87
N ARG A 495 -28.45 -1.01 -9.36
CA ARG A 495 -29.31 -0.18 -8.49
C ARG A 495 -30.28 -1.01 -7.66
N ARG A 496 -30.85 -2.10 -8.20
CA ARG A 496 -31.65 -3.08 -7.44
C ARG A 496 -30.82 -3.83 -6.40
N LYS A 497 -29.56 -4.18 -6.69
CA LYS A 497 -28.65 -4.77 -5.70
C LYS A 497 -28.36 -3.81 -4.54
N LEU A 498 -28.09 -2.53 -4.83
CA LEU A 498 -27.94 -1.49 -3.80
C LEU A 498 -29.18 -1.39 -2.90
N GLU A 499 -30.39 -1.51 -3.47
CA GLU A 499 -31.63 -1.47 -2.70
C GLU A 499 -31.80 -2.68 -1.76
N LYS A 500 -31.56 -3.91 -2.25
CA LYS A 500 -31.60 -5.16 -1.45
C LYS A 500 -30.57 -5.18 -0.32
N ALA A 501 -29.39 -4.59 -0.54
CA ALA A 501 -28.28 -4.64 0.39
C ALA A 501 -28.29 -3.52 1.45
N TYR A 502 -28.97 -2.40 1.20
CA TYR A 502 -28.94 -1.20 2.05
C TYR A 502 -29.24 -1.52 3.54
N PRO A 503 -28.39 -1.12 4.49
CA PRO A 503 -27.35 -0.08 4.40
C PRO A 503 -25.98 -0.56 3.94
N ILE A 504 -25.79 -1.85 3.66
CA ILE A 504 -24.52 -2.44 3.26
C ILE A 504 -24.34 -2.29 1.74
N HIS A 505 -23.12 -1.98 1.28
CA HIS A 505 -22.81 -1.91 -0.13
C HIS A 505 -22.58 -3.33 -0.72
N PRO A 506 -23.15 -3.68 -1.89
CA PRO A 506 -23.05 -5.02 -2.47
C PRO A 506 -21.62 -5.55 -2.59
N GLU A 507 -20.65 -4.69 -2.94
CA GLU A 507 -19.22 -5.03 -3.00
C GLU A 507 -18.70 -5.67 -1.69
N LEU A 508 -19.16 -5.23 -0.51
CA LEU A 508 -18.76 -5.83 0.76
C LEU A 508 -19.33 -7.24 0.92
N PHE A 509 -20.58 -7.46 0.51
CA PHE A 509 -21.13 -8.82 0.48
C PHE A 509 -20.40 -9.71 -0.52
N ASP A 510 -20.13 -9.22 -1.72
CA ASP A 510 -19.50 -10.01 -2.77
C ASP A 510 -18.06 -10.40 -2.40
N GLN A 511 -17.27 -9.50 -1.79
CA GLN A 511 -15.97 -9.84 -1.21
C GLN A 511 -16.08 -10.89 -0.09
N LEU A 512 -17.07 -10.78 0.79
CA LEU A 512 -17.26 -11.75 1.89
C LEU A 512 -17.76 -13.12 1.41
N TYR A 513 -18.62 -13.18 0.39
CA TYR A 513 -19.15 -14.45 -0.14
C TYR A 513 -18.21 -15.15 -1.13
N THR A 514 -17.38 -14.40 -1.87
CA THR A 514 -16.42 -14.97 -2.83
C THR A 514 -15.04 -15.18 -2.21
N CYS A 515 -14.33 -14.10 -1.83
CA CYS A 515 -12.97 -14.15 -1.30
C CYS A 515 -12.92 -14.81 0.07
N TRP A 516 -13.61 -14.26 1.08
CA TRP A 516 -13.66 -14.87 2.43
C TRP A 516 -14.38 -16.22 2.41
N GLY A 517 -15.43 -16.35 1.59
CA GLY A 517 -16.16 -17.60 1.35
C GLY A 517 -15.37 -18.71 0.66
N SER A 518 -14.11 -18.49 0.27
CA SER A 518 -13.18 -19.55 -0.16
C SER A 518 -12.34 -20.15 0.98
N LEU A 519 -12.29 -19.51 2.15
CA LEU A 519 -11.56 -20.01 3.32
C LEU A 519 -12.33 -21.15 3.99
N GLU A 520 -11.69 -22.31 4.19
CA GLU A 520 -12.29 -23.51 4.78
C GLU A 520 -12.94 -23.25 6.16
N LYS A 521 -12.31 -22.41 6.99
CA LYS A 521 -12.83 -22.03 8.32
C LYS A 521 -14.00 -21.04 8.27
N PHE A 522 -14.20 -20.34 7.16
CA PHE A 522 -15.19 -19.27 7.03
C PHE A 522 -16.54 -19.85 6.59
N GLN A 523 -17.42 -20.12 7.57
CA GLN A 523 -18.78 -20.65 7.37
C GLN A 523 -19.71 -19.63 6.68
N ARG A 524 -19.44 -19.29 5.40
CA ARG A 524 -20.11 -18.28 4.54
C ARG A 524 -21.17 -17.43 5.24
N THR A 525 -22.40 -17.92 5.36
CA THR A 525 -23.53 -17.21 6.00
C THR A 525 -23.27 -16.77 7.46
N ARG A 526 -22.76 -17.67 8.30
CA ARG A 526 -22.48 -17.40 9.73
C ARG A 526 -21.18 -16.63 9.94
N GLY A 527 -20.19 -16.81 9.05
CA GLY A 527 -18.97 -15.99 9.01
C GLY A 527 -19.31 -14.53 8.70
N VAL A 528 -20.09 -14.30 7.64
CA VAL A 528 -20.65 -12.98 7.29
C VAL A 528 -21.41 -12.38 8.46
N LEU A 529 -22.36 -13.11 9.07
CA LEU A 529 -23.14 -12.59 10.21
C LEU A 529 -22.27 -12.20 11.41
N ARG A 530 -21.30 -13.04 11.83
CA ARG A 530 -20.41 -12.72 12.96
C ARG A 530 -19.53 -11.49 12.69
N LEU A 531 -18.88 -11.45 11.52
CA LEU A 531 -17.97 -10.36 11.16
C LEU A 531 -18.72 -9.05 10.94
N MET A 532 -19.85 -9.08 10.22
CA MET A 532 -20.69 -7.89 10.02
C MET A 532 -21.32 -7.41 11.32
N ALA A 533 -21.69 -8.28 12.26
CA ALA A 533 -22.18 -7.85 13.57
C ALA A 533 -21.11 -7.10 14.38
N GLN A 534 -19.84 -7.56 14.40
CA GLN A 534 -18.75 -6.79 15.03
C GLN A 534 -18.49 -5.46 14.30
N ALA A 535 -18.47 -5.47 12.96
CA ALA A 535 -18.20 -4.28 12.15
C ALA A 535 -19.32 -3.22 12.29
N ILE A 536 -20.59 -3.63 12.23
CA ILE A 536 -21.75 -2.75 12.42
C ILE A 536 -21.77 -2.21 13.85
N HIS A 537 -21.47 -3.03 14.87
CA HIS A 537 -21.37 -2.56 16.25
C HIS A 537 -20.29 -1.48 16.42
N GLU A 538 -19.07 -1.74 15.92
CA GLU A 538 -17.95 -0.80 16.00
C GLU A 538 -18.25 0.52 15.29
N LEU A 539 -18.80 0.45 14.06
CA LEU A 539 -19.26 1.64 13.34
C LEU A 539 -20.38 2.35 14.12
N TRP A 540 -21.41 1.63 14.57
CA TRP A 540 -22.55 2.17 15.32
C TRP A 540 -22.10 2.95 16.55
N MET A 541 -21.22 2.38 17.38
CA MET A 541 -20.72 2.99 18.62
C MET A 541 -19.82 4.20 18.39
N SER A 542 -19.01 4.18 17.33
CA SER A 542 -18.03 5.24 17.00
C SER A 542 -18.62 6.45 16.25
N GLY A 543 -19.84 6.33 15.71
CA GLY A 543 -20.51 7.46 15.04
C GLY A 543 -20.17 7.62 13.56
N ASP A 544 -19.73 6.55 12.87
CA ASP A 544 -19.45 6.51 11.42
C ASP A 544 -20.43 7.37 10.58
N PRO A 545 -19.95 8.41 9.85
CA PRO A 545 -20.76 9.33 9.07
C PRO A 545 -21.11 8.82 7.66
N SER A 546 -20.69 7.62 7.28
CA SER A 546 -20.94 7.06 5.93
C SER A 546 -22.43 6.92 5.62
N VAL A 547 -22.82 7.10 4.35
CA VAL A 547 -24.22 6.93 3.89
C VAL A 547 -24.57 5.46 3.58
N MET A 548 -23.55 4.61 3.42
CA MET A 548 -23.63 3.14 3.32
C MET A 548 -22.35 2.51 3.91
N ILE A 549 -22.42 1.26 4.34
CA ILE A 549 -21.28 0.49 4.87
C ILE A 549 -20.54 -0.17 3.69
N MET A 550 -19.31 0.28 3.42
CA MET A 550 -18.47 -0.17 2.30
C MET A 550 -17.24 -0.96 2.81
N PRO A 551 -16.50 -1.70 1.95
CA PRO A 551 -15.23 -2.34 2.33
C PRO A 551 -14.23 -1.38 2.99
N GLY A 552 -14.09 -0.16 2.47
CA GLY A 552 -13.24 0.87 3.07
C GLY A 552 -13.73 1.38 4.43
N SER A 553 -15.02 1.22 4.76
CA SER A 553 -15.59 1.61 6.05
C SER A 553 -15.19 0.65 7.18
N VAL A 554 -14.97 -0.64 6.88
CA VAL A 554 -14.70 -1.69 7.88
C VAL A 554 -13.51 -1.31 8.77
N ALA A 555 -13.74 -1.25 10.09
CA ALA A 555 -12.75 -0.85 11.08
C ALA A 555 -11.76 -1.99 11.39
N VAL A 556 -10.94 -2.37 10.41
CA VAL A 556 -10.04 -3.55 10.46
C VAL A 556 -9.18 -3.59 11.73
N SER A 557 -8.67 -2.44 12.21
CA SER A 557 -7.86 -2.35 13.44
C SER A 557 -8.65 -2.21 14.77
N SER A 558 -9.97 -2.47 14.77
CA SER A 558 -10.75 -2.48 16.02
C SER A 558 -10.43 -3.71 16.88
N PRO A 559 -10.37 -3.58 18.21
CA PRO A 559 -10.21 -4.72 19.13
C PRO A 559 -11.40 -5.70 19.14
N ARG A 560 -12.49 -5.42 18.42
CA ARG A 560 -13.60 -6.35 18.15
C ARG A 560 -13.54 -6.97 16.75
N VAL A 561 -13.06 -6.23 15.76
CA VAL A 561 -13.06 -6.65 14.34
C VAL A 561 -11.77 -7.41 13.98
N GLU A 562 -10.61 -6.93 14.42
CA GLU A 562 -9.31 -7.58 14.18
C GLU A 562 -9.30 -9.05 14.65
N PRO A 563 -9.77 -9.42 15.85
CA PRO A 563 -9.72 -10.81 16.31
C PRO A 563 -10.68 -11.74 15.55
N GLU A 564 -11.81 -11.25 15.05
CA GLU A 564 -12.74 -12.04 14.22
C GLU A 564 -12.16 -12.23 12.81
N LEU A 565 -11.46 -11.25 12.24
CA LEU A 565 -10.72 -11.40 10.97
C LEU A 565 -9.56 -12.42 11.12
N LEU A 566 -8.74 -12.28 12.17
CA LEU A 566 -7.62 -13.16 12.49
C LEU A 566 -8.04 -14.57 12.98
N HIS A 567 -9.34 -14.82 13.21
CA HIS A 567 -9.86 -16.17 13.43
C HIS A 567 -9.80 -17.03 12.14
N TYR A 568 -9.89 -16.39 10.98
CA TYR A 568 -9.89 -17.07 9.67
C TYR A 568 -8.53 -16.95 8.94
N LEU A 569 -7.80 -15.85 9.13
CA LEU A 569 -6.47 -15.60 8.56
C LEU A 569 -5.34 -16.20 9.42
N ASP A 570 -4.10 -16.10 8.92
CA ASP A 570 -2.89 -16.43 9.68
C ASP A 570 -2.52 -15.30 10.67
N VAL A 571 -1.89 -15.64 11.80
CA VAL A 571 -1.54 -14.70 12.87
C VAL A 571 -0.56 -13.60 12.39
N SER A 572 0.30 -13.90 11.41
CA SER A 572 1.24 -12.93 10.83
C SER A 572 0.56 -11.69 10.24
N TRP A 573 -0.71 -11.78 9.81
CA TRP A 573 -1.51 -10.66 9.33
C TRP A 573 -1.70 -9.54 10.35
N GLN A 574 -1.60 -9.81 11.66
CA GLN A 574 -1.65 -8.77 12.70
C GLN A 574 -0.59 -7.67 12.47
N SER A 575 0.63 -8.08 12.07
CA SER A 575 1.73 -7.15 11.78
C SER A 575 1.50 -6.33 10.50
N ILE A 576 0.79 -6.90 9.54
CA ILE A 576 0.42 -6.28 8.26
C ILE A 576 -0.71 -5.28 8.49
N ILE A 577 -1.71 -5.65 9.30
CA ILE A 577 -2.86 -4.81 9.65
C ILE A 577 -2.38 -3.52 10.32
N ALA A 578 -1.68 -3.63 11.45
CA ALA A 578 -1.20 -2.47 12.21
C ALA A 578 -0.11 -1.66 11.47
N GLY A 579 0.64 -2.30 10.56
CA GLY A 579 1.69 -1.67 9.77
C GLY A 579 1.16 -0.88 8.57
N ASP A 580 0.36 -1.50 7.71
CA ASP A 580 0.02 -0.99 6.39
C ASP A 580 -1.47 -0.98 6.03
N VAL A 581 -2.36 -1.58 6.82
CA VAL A 581 -3.82 -1.57 6.52
C VAL A 581 -4.57 -0.49 7.30
N ASP A 582 -4.43 -0.47 8.63
CA ASP A 582 -5.26 0.36 9.49
C ASP A 582 -4.64 0.61 10.88
N GLY A 583 -5.13 1.64 11.57
CA GLY A 583 -4.67 2.06 12.89
C GLY A 583 -3.80 3.31 12.87
N THR A 584 -3.65 3.97 14.01
CA THR A 584 -3.00 5.31 14.14
C THR A 584 -1.50 5.31 13.89
N ALA A 585 -0.84 4.16 13.96
CA ALA A 585 0.57 3.99 13.62
C ALA A 585 0.81 3.56 12.15
N SER A 586 -0.24 3.26 11.39
CA SER A 586 -0.13 2.64 10.07
C SER A 586 0.38 3.59 8.97
N THR A 587 0.92 3.02 7.89
CA THR A 587 1.35 3.76 6.69
C THR A 587 0.18 4.55 6.06
N PRO A 588 -1.03 3.99 5.84
CA PRO A 588 -2.18 4.75 5.35
C PRO A 588 -2.52 5.99 6.20
N TYR A 589 -2.52 5.84 7.52
CA TYR A 589 -2.80 6.95 8.43
C TYR A 589 -1.76 8.07 8.29
N LYS A 590 -0.48 7.73 8.20
CA LYS A 590 0.61 8.70 7.98
C LYS A 590 0.50 9.41 6.63
N VAL A 591 0.16 8.68 5.56
CA VAL A 591 -0.07 9.25 4.23
C VAL A 591 -1.24 10.24 4.26
N ASP A 592 -2.38 9.87 4.85
CA ASP A 592 -3.54 10.76 4.99
C ASP A 592 -3.18 12.02 5.78
N GLN A 593 -2.56 11.89 6.97
CA GLN A 593 -2.14 13.05 7.78
C GLN A 593 -1.11 13.96 7.09
N SER A 594 -0.29 13.41 6.18
CA SER A 594 0.67 14.20 5.38
C SER A 594 0.04 15.05 4.27
N ALA A 595 -1.21 14.76 3.88
CA ALA A 595 -1.86 15.32 2.71
C ALA A 595 -3.31 15.75 3.04
N PRO A 596 -3.58 17.04 3.32
CA PRO A 596 -4.90 17.50 3.78
C PRO A 596 -6.07 17.13 2.85
N ASN A 597 -5.83 17.00 1.55
CA ASN A 597 -6.82 16.55 0.55
C ASN A 597 -7.17 15.06 0.63
N LEU A 598 -6.31 14.22 1.23
CA LEU A 598 -6.54 12.80 1.49
C LEU A 598 -7.12 12.60 2.90
N ASN A 599 -6.55 13.31 3.89
CA ASN A 599 -7.01 13.34 5.28
C ASN A 599 -8.51 13.64 5.40
N ARG A 600 -9.02 14.55 4.55
CA ARG A 600 -10.42 14.99 4.48
C ARG A 600 -11.45 13.88 4.16
N TYR A 601 -11.00 12.75 3.63
CA TYR A 601 -11.83 11.58 3.31
C TYR A 601 -11.30 10.30 3.95
N SER A 602 -10.23 10.40 4.75
CA SER A 602 -9.38 9.28 5.19
C SER A 602 -9.06 8.31 4.04
N ALA A 603 -8.71 8.89 2.88
CA ALA A 603 -8.76 8.22 1.58
C ALA A 603 -7.82 7.01 1.52
N THR A 604 -6.61 7.16 2.05
CA THR A 604 -5.59 6.09 2.04
C THR A 604 -5.99 4.96 2.97
N ARG A 605 -6.54 5.25 4.16
CA ARG A 605 -7.07 4.20 5.06
C ARG A 605 -8.22 3.43 4.41
N ARG A 606 -9.15 4.09 3.73
CA ARG A 606 -10.28 3.43 3.05
C ARG A 606 -9.80 2.53 1.91
N VAL A 607 -8.86 3.01 1.08
CA VAL A 607 -8.21 2.21 0.03
C VAL A 607 -7.50 0.99 0.62
N ALA A 608 -6.70 1.19 1.66
CA ALA A 608 -5.97 0.11 2.33
C ALA A 608 -6.90 -0.99 2.86
N ARG A 609 -7.98 -0.60 3.56
CA ARG A 609 -8.99 -1.53 4.07
C ARG A 609 -9.73 -2.28 2.95
N ALA A 610 -10.13 -1.59 1.88
CA ALA A 610 -10.83 -2.22 0.76
C ALA A 610 -9.96 -3.28 0.05
N ILE A 611 -8.66 -3.00 -0.16
CA ILE A 611 -7.73 -3.98 -0.74
C ILE A 611 -7.52 -5.15 0.22
N PHE A 612 -7.34 -4.90 1.52
CA PHE A 612 -7.23 -5.98 2.51
C PHE A 612 -8.48 -6.89 2.53
N MET A 613 -9.68 -6.30 2.55
CA MET A 613 -10.94 -7.05 2.52
C MET A 613 -11.12 -7.88 1.24
N GLY A 614 -10.61 -7.41 0.10
CA GLY A 614 -10.61 -8.17 -1.15
C GLY A 614 -9.55 -9.27 -1.23
N THR A 615 -8.31 -9.03 -0.81
CA THR A 615 -7.16 -9.89 -1.18
C THR A 615 -6.53 -10.69 -0.05
N ALA A 616 -6.76 -10.38 1.24
CA ALA A 616 -6.15 -11.14 2.33
C ALA A 616 -6.58 -12.63 2.38
N PRO A 617 -7.85 -12.99 2.10
CA PRO A 617 -8.26 -14.40 1.98
C PRO A 617 -7.56 -15.17 0.86
N THR A 618 -7.26 -14.49 -0.26
CA THR A 618 -6.78 -15.11 -1.50
C THR A 618 -5.26 -15.07 -1.66
N HIS A 619 -4.50 -14.71 -0.62
CA HIS A 619 -3.04 -14.48 -0.69
C HIS A 619 -2.19 -15.68 -1.18
N GLN A 620 -2.75 -16.88 -1.23
CA GLN A 620 -2.10 -18.09 -1.77
C GLN A 620 -2.42 -18.34 -3.26
N GLN A 621 -3.39 -17.60 -3.82
CA GLN A 621 -3.87 -17.72 -5.19
C GLN A 621 -3.20 -16.65 -6.07
N GLN A 622 -2.53 -17.08 -7.13
CA GLN A 622 -1.84 -16.16 -8.06
C GLN A 622 -2.84 -15.19 -8.72
N ASN A 623 -2.41 -13.95 -8.91
CA ASN A 623 -3.11 -12.88 -9.64
C ASN A 623 -4.51 -12.47 -9.12
N THR A 624 -4.77 -12.60 -7.82
CA THR A 624 -6.07 -12.26 -7.19
C THR A 624 -6.20 -10.81 -6.67
N GLY A 625 -5.40 -9.88 -7.19
CA GLY A 625 -5.47 -8.46 -6.79
C GLY A 625 -6.69 -7.71 -7.33
N LEU A 626 -7.10 -6.64 -6.64
CA LEU A 626 -8.14 -5.72 -7.11
C LEU A 626 -7.59 -4.75 -8.15
N ASP A 627 -8.39 -4.35 -9.13
CA ASP A 627 -8.07 -3.19 -9.98
C ASP A 627 -8.54 -1.87 -9.35
N ASP A 628 -8.10 -0.75 -9.93
CA ASP A 628 -8.43 0.61 -9.49
C ASP A 628 -9.94 0.87 -9.44
N LYS A 629 -10.72 0.24 -10.33
CA LYS A 629 -12.18 0.38 -10.42
C LYS A 629 -12.89 -0.38 -9.31
N GLN A 630 -12.46 -1.62 -9.04
CA GLN A 630 -12.93 -2.41 -7.89
C GLN A 630 -12.60 -1.71 -6.57
N ILE A 631 -11.40 -1.12 -6.46
CA ILE A 631 -11.01 -0.32 -5.30
C ILE A 631 -11.95 0.89 -5.15
N ASN A 632 -12.20 1.65 -6.21
CA ASN A 632 -13.15 2.77 -6.21
C ASN A 632 -14.56 2.35 -5.78
N LEU A 633 -15.08 1.23 -6.31
CA LEU A 633 -16.38 0.67 -5.92
C LEU A 633 -16.44 0.27 -4.44
N GLY A 634 -15.29 -0.07 -3.84
CA GLY A 634 -15.14 -0.37 -2.42
C GLY A 634 -14.95 0.85 -1.50
N VAL A 635 -14.74 2.07 -2.04
CA VAL A 635 -14.36 3.25 -1.23
C VAL A 635 -15.05 4.58 -1.53
N VAL A 636 -15.57 4.85 -2.74
CA VAL A 636 -16.06 6.20 -3.11
C VAL A 636 -17.55 6.38 -2.76
N GLN A 637 -17.89 7.41 -1.97
CA GLN A 637 -19.28 7.79 -1.65
C GLN A 637 -19.76 9.01 -2.46
N PRO A 638 -21.08 9.20 -2.66
CA PRO A 638 -21.59 10.30 -3.49
C PRO A 638 -21.32 11.67 -2.87
N GLY A 639 -20.52 12.47 -3.56
CA GLY A 639 -19.97 13.75 -3.10
C GLY A 639 -18.45 13.80 -3.21
N GLU A 640 -17.81 12.63 -3.09
CA GLU A 640 -16.37 12.43 -3.16
C GLU A 640 -15.91 12.28 -4.64
N ARG A 641 -14.61 12.42 -4.91
CA ARG A 641 -14.04 12.35 -6.27
C ARG A 641 -13.10 11.15 -6.42
N PRO A 642 -13.32 10.22 -7.39
CA PRO A 642 -12.49 9.02 -7.57
C PRO A 642 -10.98 9.30 -7.65
N ALA A 643 -10.57 10.36 -8.35
CA ALA A 643 -9.17 10.76 -8.50
C ALA A 643 -8.42 11.03 -7.18
N ILE A 644 -9.12 11.32 -6.07
CA ILE A 644 -8.52 11.49 -4.73
C ILE A 644 -8.06 10.13 -4.20
N PHE A 645 -8.88 9.09 -4.37
CA PHE A 645 -8.55 7.72 -3.99
C PHE A 645 -7.49 7.11 -4.92
N GLY A 646 -7.43 7.54 -6.19
CA GLY A 646 -6.33 7.23 -7.11
C GLY A 646 -4.97 7.76 -6.64
N ASP A 647 -4.89 9.00 -6.14
CA ASP A 647 -3.64 9.52 -5.56
C ASP A 647 -3.30 8.83 -4.22
N ALA A 648 -4.29 8.53 -3.39
CA ALA A 648 -4.12 7.75 -2.16
C ALA A 648 -3.54 6.35 -2.45
N LEU A 649 -4.12 5.62 -3.41
CA LEU A 649 -3.64 4.32 -3.89
C LEU A 649 -2.18 4.39 -4.36
N ARG A 650 -1.87 5.34 -5.24
CA ARG A 650 -0.52 5.56 -5.75
C ARG A 650 0.50 5.83 -4.64
N ARG A 651 0.13 6.61 -3.61
CA ARG A 651 1.00 6.87 -2.45
C ARG A 651 1.17 5.63 -1.59
N LEU A 652 0.11 4.86 -1.38
CA LEU A 652 0.14 3.62 -0.59
C LEU A 652 1.07 2.58 -1.23
N THR A 653 0.93 2.32 -2.53
CA THR A 653 1.79 1.39 -3.31
C THR A 653 3.28 1.74 -3.26
N ASN A 654 3.60 3.03 -3.08
CA ASN A 654 4.99 3.50 -2.98
C ASN A 654 5.56 3.50 -1.55
N GLN A 655 4.73 3.36 -0.51
CA GLN A 655 5.16 3.52 0.89
C GLN A 655 4.90 2.28 1.78
N ALA A 656 3.83 1.53 1.52
CA ALA A 656 3.51 0.34 2.31
C ALA A 656 4.52 -0.79 2.08
N LYS A 657 4.90 -1.47 3.17
CA LYS A 657 5.82 -2.60 3.16
C LYS A 657 5.21 -3.86 2.54
N PHE A 658 3.92 -4.09 2.75
CA PHE A 658 3.22 -5.32 2.38
C PHE A 658 2.23 -5.17 1.21
N MET A 659 2.09 -3.96 0.65
CA MET A 659 1.29 -3.70 -0.55
C MET A 659 2.11 -3.98 -1.81
N HIS A 660 1.54 -4.75 -2.74
CA HIS A 660 2.12 -5.08 -4.04
C HIS A 660 1.27 -4.52 -5.17
N SER A 661 1.88 -4.36 -6.35
CA SER A 661 1.19 -3.93 -7.57
C SER A 661 1.85 -4.48 -8.82
N ASP A 662 1.06 -5.07 -9.73
CA ASP A 662 1.50 -5.51 -11.05
C ASP A 662 0.35 -5.38 -12.06
N LEU A 663 0.64 -4.96 -13.30
CA LEU A 663 -0.32 -4.77 -14.40
C LEU A 663 -1.65 -4.04 -14.02
N GLY A 664 -1.61 -3.11 -13.05
CA GLY A 664 -2.79 -2.38 -12.55
C GLY A 664 -3.65 -3.13 -11.52
N ARG A 665 -3.19 -4.31 -11.06
CA ARG A 665 -3.75 -5.07 -9.94
C ARG A 665 -2.98 -4.72 -8.66
N TYR A 666 -3.68 -4.67 -7.52
CA TYR A 666 -3.13 -4.34 -6.21
C TYR A 666 -3.57 -5.36 -5.15
N TRP A 667 -2.65 -5.78 -4.27
CA TRP A 667 -2.94 -6.76 -3.21
C TRP A 667 -1.97 -6.65 -2.03
N TYR A 668 -2.41 -7.11 -0.86
CA TYR A 668 -1.50 -7.40 0.25
C TYR A 668 -0.92 -8.81 0.16
N SER A 669 0.36 -8.95 0.52
CA SER A 669 1.04 -10.23 0.71
C SER A 669 1.84 -10.22 2.01
N MET A 670 2.11 -11.39 2.56
CA MET A 670 2.95 -11.55 3.75
C MET A 670 4.46 -11.35 3.44
N ALA A 671 4.83 -11.35 2.15
CA ALA A 671 6.15 -10.93 1.68
C ALA A 671 6.24 -9.39 1.54
N ALA A 672 7.41 -8.82 1.81
CA ALA A 672 7.65 -7.39 1.61
C ALA A 672 7.73 -7.03 0.11
N SER A 673 7.25 -5.84 -0.25
CA SER A 673 7.24 -5.34 -1.63
C SER A 673 8.63 -4.96 -2.13
N LEU A 674 8.87 -5.11 -3.43
CA LEU A 674 10.14 -4.71 -4.07
C LEU A 674 10.47 -3.24 -3.81
N ASN A 675 9.48 -2.35 -3.87
CA ASN A 675 9.64 -0.92 -3.54
C ASN A 675 10.18 -0.72 -2.11
N ARG A 676 9.65 -1.48 -1.14
CA ARG A 676 10.10 -1.40 0.25
C ARG A 676 11.50 -1.99 0.44
N ILE A 677 11.81 -3.12 -0.20
CA ILE A 677 13.14 -3.75 -0.19
C ILE A 677 14.18 -2.79 -0.80
N ALA A 678 13.85 -2.12 -1.90
CA ALA A 678 14.70 -1.10 -2.52
C ALA A 678 14.91 0.10 -1.58
N THR A 679 13.87 0.52 -0.85
CA THR A 679 13.96 1.61 0.13
C THR A 679 14.81 1.24 1.35
N ASP A 680 14.65 0.03 1.91
CA ASP A 680 15.51 -0.46 3.00
C ASP A 680 16.97 -0.58 2.57
N LYS A 681 17.23 -1.09 1.36
CA LYS A 681 18.58 -1.13 0.79
C LYS A 681 19.16 0.27 0.57
N ALA A 682 18.40 1.18 -0.03
CA ALA A 682 18.84 2.56 -0.27
C ALA A 682 19.22 3.30 1.03
N ALA A 683 18.50 3.04 2.12
CA ALA A 683 18.80 3.59 3.45
C ALA A 683 20.02 2.94 4.13
N GLN A 684 20.46 1.76 3.68
CA GLN A 684 21.64 1.05 4.19
C GLN A 684 22.93 1.35 3.40
N ILE A 685 22.85 2.10 2.28
CA ILE A 685 24.02 2.45 1.47
C ILE A 685 24.80 3.59 2.14
N GLU A 686 26.06 3.30 2.48
CA GLU A 686 27.00 4.26 3.03
C GLU A 686 27.25 5.45 2.10
N ALA A 687 27.32 6.67 2.66
CA ALA A 687 27.51 7.89 1.89
C ALA A 687 28.80 7.89 1.05
N ALA A 688 29.88 7.28 1.55
CA ALA A 688 31.14 7.17 0.82
C ALA A 688 31.00 6.39 -0.51
N LEU A 689 30.17 5.35 -0.54
CA LEU A 689 29.90 4.59 -1.77
C LEU A 689 29.06 5.41 -2.77
N VAL A 690 28.09 6.18 -2.27
CA VAL A 690 27.29 7.10 -3.11
C VAL A 690 28.21 8.14 -3.77
N ASP A 691 29.10 8.74 -2.98
CA ASP A 691 29.96 9.83 -3.42
C ASP A 691 31.01 9.35 -4.44
N VAL A 692 31.69 8.22 -4.19
CA VAL A 692 32.59 7.59 -5.18
C VAL A 692 31.84 7.18 -6.46
N THR A 693 30.58 6.74 -6.36
CA THR A 693 29.74 6.42 -7.53
C THR A 693 29.39 7.67 -8.33
N ILE A 694 29.10 8.80 -7.67
CA ILE A 694 28.82 10.08 -8.34
C ILE A 694 30.03 10.58 -9.13
N ASP A 695 31.23 10.57 -8.55
CA ASP A 695 32.44 11.02 -9.27
C ASP A 695 32.80 10.08 -10.42
N ALA A 696 32.55 8.78 -10.29
CA ALA A 696 32.72 7.83 -11.40
C ALA A 696 31.72 8.08 -12.56
N GLU A 697 30.45 8.38 -12.26
CA GLU A 697 29.46 8.75 -13.29
C GLU A 697 29.70 10.14 -13.88
N LEU A 698 30.18 11.10 -13.09
CA LEU A 698 30.65 12.41 -13.57
C LEU A 698 31.81 12.24 -14.56
N GLY A 699 32.80 11.41 -14.21
CA GLY A 699 33.92 11.06 -15.07
C GLY A 699 33.46 10.45 -16.40
N LYS A 700 32.50 9.51 -16.38
CA LYS A 700 31.90 8.95 -17.61
C LYS A 700 31.15 10.01 -18.42
N TYR A 701 30.31 10.82 -17.77
CA TYR A 701 29.51 11.84 -18.42
C TYR A 701 30.37 12.89 -19.14
N VAL A 702 31.38 13.45 -18.46
CA VAL A 702 32.22 14.51 -19.03
C VAL A 702 33.17 13.97 -20.11
N ASN A 703 33.76 12.78 -19.92
CA ASN A 703 34.58 12.16 -20.96
C ASN A 703 33.78 11.72 -22.20
N GLY A 704 32.48 11.44 -22.03
CA GLY A 704 31.55 11.13 -23.12
C GLY A 704 31.05 12.36 -23.91
N LEU A 705 31.44 13.58 -23.55
CA LEU A 705 31.07 14.79 -24.31
C LEU A 705 31.96 14.93 -25.55
N ALA A 706 31.33 14.81 -26.73
CA ALA A 706 31.97 15.07 -28.02
C ALA A 706 32.33 16.56 -28.22
N ASP A 707 31.47 17.48 -27.76
CA ASP A 707 31.76 18.91 -27.75
C ASP A 707 32.41 19.33 -26.42
N ARG A 708 33.64 19.82 -26.50
CA ARG A 708 34.45 20.35 -25.39
C ARG A 708 34.46 21.89 -25.34
N GLY A 709 33.74 22.57 -26.24
CA GLY A 709 33.70 24.02 -26.34
C GLY A 709 35.05 24.61 -26.74
N HIS A 710 35.60 25.48 -25.91
CA HIS A 710 36.88 26.15 -26.13
C HIS A 710 37.93 25.79 -25.07
N PHE A 711 37.79 24.63 -24.43
CA PHE A 711 38.74 24.11 -23.46
C PHE A 711 39.69 23.12 -24.14
N ASP A 712 40.98 23.45 -24.20
CA ASP A 712 42.02 22.58 -24.77
C ASP A 712 42.30 21.36 -23.88
N ALA A 713 41.97 21.45 -22.58
CA ALA A 713 42.02 20.34 -21.64
C ALA A 713 40.86 20.40 -20.62
N VAL A 714 40.51 19.23 -20.06
CA VAL A 714 39.54 19.11 -18.97
C VAL A 714 40.12 18.21 -17.89
N GLN A 715 40.03 18.64 -16.63
CA GLN A 715 40.22 17.79 -15.45
C GLN A 715 38.86 17.54 -14.81
N VAL A 716 38.60 16.32 -14.34
CA VAL A 716 37.31 15.93 -13.73
C VAL A 716 37.58 15.23 -12.40
N ALA A 717 36.88 15.67 -11.35
CA ALA A 717 37.02 15.18 -9.97
C ALA A 717 38.49 14.95 -9.53
N PRO A 718 39.39 15.95 -9.66
CA PRO A 718 40.74 15.81 -9.14
C PRO A 718 40.71 15.65 -7.61
N ALA A 719 41.54 14.77 -7.07
CA ALA A 719 41.70 14.57 -5.62
C ALA A 719 42.44 15.73 -4.91
N GLY A 720 42.88 16.74 -5.67
CA GLY A 720 43.47 17.98 -5.17
C GLY A 720 44.35 18.69 -6.21
N SER A 721 44.94 19.82 -5.84
CA SER A 721 45.73 20.69 -6.73
C SER A 721 46.93 20.05 -7.40
N ALA A 722 47.47 18.94 -6.86
CA ALA A 722 48.56 18.18 -7.47
C ALA A 722 48.16 17.52 -8.81
N GLU A 723 46.91 17.10 -8.96
CA GLU A 723 46.42 16.38 -10.15
C GLU A 723 46.03 17.31 -11.31
N VAL A 724 46.04 18.62 -11.10
CA VAL A 724 45.74 19.62 -12.14
C VAL A 724 47.05 20.10 -12.77
N PRO A 725 47.39 19.72 -14.02
CA PRO A 725 48.65 20.10 -14.66
C PRO A 725 48.78 21.62 -14.82
N ASP A 726 50.02 22.12 -14.71
CA ASP A 726 50.36 23.53 -14.87
C ASP A 726 51.10 23.73 -16.21
N GLU A 727 50.33 23.92 -17.28
CA GLU A 727 50.81 23.95 -18.68
C GLU A 727 50.33 25.22 -19.39
N ALA A 728 51.20 25.92 -20.13
CA ALA A 728 50.84 27.09 -20.96
C ALA A 728 50.20 26.71 -22.32
N GLY A 729 49.51 25.57 -22.39
CA GLY A 729 49.02 24.97 -23.63
C GLY A 729 47.72 25.58 -24.17
N GLY A 730 46.82 25.96 -23.27
CA GLY A 730 45.44 26.36 -23.58
C GLY A 730 44.58 26.36 -22.32
N VAL A 731 43.32 26.78 -22.41
CA VAL A 731 42.48 26.93 -21.21
C VAL A 731 41.92 25.59 -20.74
N ARG A 732 42.07 25.31 -19.44
CA ARG A 732 41.66 24.07 -18.78
C ARG A 732 40.42 24.30 -17.94
N ALA A 733 39.36 23.53 -18.23
CA ALA A 733 38.21 23.41 -17.34
C ALA A 733 38.50 22.37 -16.24
N VAL A 734 38.25 22.74 -14.98
CA VAL A 734 38.39 21.86 -13.81
C VAL A 734 36.99 21.60 -13.25
N VAL A 735 36.43 20.44 -13.56
CA VAL A 735 35.13 20.00 -13.01
C VAL A 735 35.39 19.40 -11.64
N LEU A 736 34.95 20.09 -10.58
CA LEU A 736 35.14 19.65 -9.20
C LEU A 736 34.24 18.45 -8.86
N GLY A 737 34.72 17.56 -8.01
CA GLY A 737 33.99 16.35 -7.57
C GLY A 737 32.92 16.61 -6.52
N VAL A 738 32.20 15.55 -6.15
CA VAL A 738 31.09 15.51 -5.18
C VAL A 738 31.42 16.12 -3.81
N ALA A 739 32.69 16.08 -3.40
CA ALA A 739 33.15 16.63 -2.12
C ALA A 739 33.20 18.17 -2.08
N HIS A 740 33.08 18.85 -3.23
CA HIS A 740 33.28 20.30 -3.34
C HIS A 740 32.06 21.00 -3.99
N PRO A 741 30.87 20.98 -3.35
CA PRO A 741 29.69 21.68 -3.84
C PRO A 741 29.79 23.21 -3.69
N HIS A 742 28.87 23.91 -4.35
CA HIS A 742 28.63 25.33 -4.16
C HIS A 742 27.21 25.60 -3.66
N HIS A 743 27.08 26.54 -2.72
CA HIS A 743 25.82 26.92 -2.06
C HIS A 743 25.36 28.34 -2.42
N GLY A 744 25.84 28.91 -3.53
CA GLY A 744 25.41 30.23 -4.02
C GLY A 744 25.87 31.41 -3.15
N ARG A 745 26.97 31.24 -2.41
CA ARG A 745 27.63 32.27 -1.59
C ARG A 745 29.13 32.01 -1.56
N ASP A 746 29.91 33.03 -1.24
CA ASP A 746 31.35 32.91 -1.01
C ASP A 746 31.68 31.96 0.14
N GLY A 747 32.88 31.37 0.10
CA GLY A 747 33.38 30.47 1.15
C GLY A 747 32.89 29.01 1.09
N SER A 748 32.16 28.61 0.04
CA SER A 748 31.78 27.20 -0.15
C SER A 748 32.99 26.30 -0.45
N GLU A 749 32.81 24.99 -0.28
CA GLU A 749 33.83 23.97 -0.54
C GLU A 749 34.38 24.07 -1.97
N ALA A 750 33.52 24.30 -2.97
CA ALA A 750 33.92 24.58 -4.36
C ALA A 750 34.92 25.75 -4.49
N LEU A 751 34.71 26.86 -3.79
CA LEU A 751 35.54 28.05 -3.89
C LEU A 751 36.82 27.94 -3.04
N VAL A 752 36.79 27.16 -1.95
CA VAL A 752 38.00 26.80 -1.18
C VAL A 752 38.92 25.94 -2.04
N GLU A 753 38.41 24.88 -2.64
CA GLU A 753 39.18 23.97 -3.50
C GLU A 753 39.67 24.68 -4.78
N ALA A 754 38.79 25.43 -5.46
CA ALA A 754 39.20 26.23 -6.61
C ALA A 754 40.31 27.25 -6.28
N LYS A 755 40.35 27.76 -5.03
CA LYS A 755 41.41 28.67 -4.56
C LYS A 755 42.72 27.95 -4.25
N ASP A 756 42.71 26.74 -3.70
CA ASP A 756 43.94 25.93 -3.57
C ASP A 756 44.47 25.56 -4.96
N ILE A 757 43.63 24.96 -5.82
CA ILE A 757 44.00 24.60 -7.19
C ILE A 757 44.51 25.82 -7.97
N LEU A 758 43.93 27.02 -7.80
CA LEU A 758 44.41 28.22 -8.48
C LEU A 758 45.78 28.70 -7.98
N MET A 759 46.09 28.53 -6.69
CA MET A 759 47.34 29.02 -6.09
C MET A 759 48.46 27.99 -6.06
N GLN A 760 48.14 26.70 -6.08
CA GLN A 760 49.06 25.58 -5.88
C GLN A 760 48.97 24.52 -6.98
N ARG A 761 50.04 23.75 -7.07
CA ARG A 761 50.15 22.46 -7.72
C ARG A 761 50.81 21.52 -6.70
N GLY A 762 50.00 20.94 -5.81
CA GLY A 762 50.49 20.22 -4.65
C GLY A 762 51.27 21.15 -3.72
N SER A 763 52.54 20.87 -3.47
CA SER A 763 53.42 21.71 -2.63
C SER A 763 54.12 22.86 -3.37
N THR A 764 53.83 23.09 -4.65
CA THR A 764 54.49 24.13 -5.47
C THR A 764 53.52 25.21 -5.92
N PRO A 765 53.86 26.52 -5.81
CA PRO A 765 53.00 27.60 -6.28
C PRO A 765 52.69 27.49 -7.79
N ARG A 766 51.43 27.64 -8.17
CA ARG A 766 50.99 27.53 -9.57
C ARG A 766 51.42 28.74 -10.40
N VAL A 767 51.92 28.48 -11.59
CA VAL A 767 52.43 29.47 -12.54
C VAL A 767 51.31 29.95 -13.48
N TYR A 768 50.66 29.06 -14.23
CA TYR A 768 49.74 29.44 -15.32
C TYR A 768 48.30 29.64 -14.83
N ARG A 769 48.16 30.46 -13.78
CA ARG A 769 46.92 30.69 -13.03
C ARG A 769 45.79 31.27 -13.87
N ASN A 770 46.09 32.02 -14.93
CA ASN A 770 45.05 32.55 -15.81
C ASN A 770 44.47 31.50 -16.77
N MET A 771 45.06 30.30 -16.86
CA MET A 771 44.58 29.24 -17.76
C MET A 771 43.52 28.32 -17.13
N LEU A 772 43.10 28.57 -15.88
CA LEU A 772 42.12 27.73 -15.17
C LEU A 772 40.74 28.37 -15.06
N VAL A 773 39.70 27.57 -15.30
CA VAL A 773 38.30 27.85 -14.91
C VAL A 773 37.67 26.61 -14.28
N PHE A 774 36.66 26.79 -13.44
CA PHE A 774 36.15 25.75 -12.55
C PHE A 774 34.64 25.53 -12.73
N ILE A 775 34.18 24.30 -12.62
CA ILE A 775 32.76 23.91 -12.76
C ILE A 775 32.36 23.08 -11.54
N ALA A 776 31.29 23.48 -10.85
CA ALA A 776 30.89 22.90 -9.57
C ALA A 776 29.40 22.50 -9.53
N ALA A 777 29.08 21.58 -8.61
CA ALA A 777 27.71 21.15 -8.32
C ALA A 777 26.96 22.17 -7.45
N ASP A 778 25.67 22.39 -7.72
CA ASP A 778 24.77 23.04 -6.75
C ASP A 778 24.42 22.06 -5.64
N SER A 779 24.79 22.41 -4.40
CA SER A 779 24.54 21.61 -3.18
C SER A 779 23.16 20.96 -3.12
N ARG A 780 22.08 21.71 -3.38
CA ARG A 780 20.71 21.18 -3.28
C ARG A 780 20.34 20.21 -4.39
N GLN A 781 20.95 20.36 -5.57
CA GLN A 781 20.79 19.40 -6.66
C GLN A 781 21.71 18.18 -6.48
N LEU A 782 22.82 18.34 -5.77
CA LEU A 782 23.70 17.24 -5.39
C LEU A 782 23.03 16.30 -4.38
N ASP A 783 22.29 16.83 -3.40
CA ASP A 783 21.47 16.02 -2.49
C ASP A 783 20.43 15.18 -3.26
N ASN A 784 19.70 15.81 -4.19
CA ASN A 784 18.76 15.12 -5.09
C ASN A 784 19.42 14.02 -5.94
N LEU A 785 20.69 14.21 -6.32
CA LEU A 785 21.48 13.20 -7.04
C LEU A 785 21.95 12.06 -6.12
N LYS A 786 22.38 12.36 -4.88
CA LYS A 786 22.78 11.34 -3.89
C LYS A 786 21.64 10.35 -3.63
N ASP A 787 20.40 10.84 -3.49
CA ASP A 787 19.24 9.95 -3.32
C ASP A 787 18.84 9.18 -4.59
N ALA A 788 18.98 9.79 -5.78
CA ALA A 788 18.81 9.07 -7.04
C ALA A 788 19.84 7.92 -7.21
N VAL A 789 21.10 8.16 -6.83
CA VAL A 789 22.18 7.16 -6.88
C VAL A 789 21.96 6.06 -5.84
N ARG A 790 21.53 6.38 -4.60
CA ARG A 790 21.09 5.37 -3.61
C ARG A 790 20.00 4.46 -4.18
N SER A 791 18.99 5.03 -4.84
CA SER A 791 17.92 4.26 -5.45
C SER A 791 18.43 3.35 -6.59
N ALA A 792 19.25 3.89 -7.50
CA ALA A 792 19.83 3.11 -8.60
C ALA A 792 20.71 1.94 -8.11
N LEU A 793 21.57 2.18 -7.11
CA LEU A 793 22.39 1.15 -6.47
C LEU A 793 21.54 0.07 -5.78
N ALA A 794 20.48 0.47 -5.04
CA ALA A 794 19.58 -0.47 -4.37
C ALA A 794 18.81 -1.36 -5.37
N TRP A 795 18.29 -0.80 -6.45
CA TRP A 795 17.67 -1.57 -7.54
C TRP A 795 18.69 -2.47 -8.25
N SER A 796 19.94 -2.01 -8.43
CA SER A 796 21.01 -2.81 -9.02
C SER A 796 21.36 -4.02 -8.16
N GLU A 797 21.34 -3.89 -6.83
CA GLU A 797 21.55 -5.02 -5.93
C GLU A 797 20.39 -6.02 -6.00
N ILE A 798 19.13 -5.54 -6.03
CA ILE A 798 17.93 -6.41 -6.17
C ILE A 798 17.98 -7.20 -7.49
N VAL A 799 18.31 -6.56 -8.60
CA VAL A 799 18.41 -7.24 -9.91
C VAL A 799 19.53 -8.28 -9.91
N ARG A 800 20.70 -7.96 -9.33
CA ARG A 800 21.81 -8.93 -9.17
C ARG A 800 21.41 -10.12 -8.29
N ASP A 801 20.67 -9.85 -7.22
CA ASP A 801 20.30 -10.82 -6.19
C ASP A 801 18.97 -11.55 -6.47
N THR A 802 18.47 -11.51 -7.71
CA THR A 802 17.18 -12.11 -8.16
C THR A 802 16.98 -13.54 -7.60
N GLU A 803 17.99 -14.39 -7.69
CA GLU A 803 17.95 -15.78 -7.20
C GLU A 803 17.93 -15.85 -5.66
N ARG A 804 18.79 -15.07 -4.98
CA ARG A 804 18.89 -15.01 -3.52
C ARG A 804 17.59 -14.53 -2.87
N LEU A 805 16.85 -13.66 -3.55
CA LEU A 805 15.57 -13.12 -3.13
C LEU A 805 14.37 -14.00 -3.55
N ASN A 806 14.58 -15.08 -4.32
CA ASN A 806 13.55 -15.94 -4.90
C ASN A 806 12.46 -15.15 -5.67
N LEU A 807 12.86 -14.12 -6.43
CA LEU A 807 11.93 -13.25 -7.14
C LEU A 807 11.17 -14.03 -8.23
N THR A 808 9.88 -13.74 -8.39
CA THR A 808 9.09 -14.27 -9.50
C THR A 808 9.52 -13.66 -10.85
N GLN A 809 9.00 -14.19 -11.96
CA GLN A 809 9.31 -13.67 -13.29
C GLN A 809 8.83 -12.22 -13.48
N SER A 810 7.67 -11.86 -12.93
CA SER A 810 7.16 -10.47 -12.93
C SER A 810 7.96 -9.57 -12.00
N ASP A 811 8.31 -10.03 -10.79
CA ASP A 811 9.18 -9.30 -9.86
C ASP A 811 10.54 -8.97 -10.50
N SER A 812 11.17 -9.95 -11.17
CA SER A 812 12.45 -9.74 -11.86
C SER A 812 12.33 -8.76 -13.03
N ALA A 813 11.20 -8.75 -13.74
CA ALA A 813 10.92 -7.78 -14.79
C ALA A 813 10.70 -6.36 -14.23
N LEU A 814 9.92 -6.23 -13.15
CA LEU A 814 9.65 -4.97 -12.45
C LEU A 814 10.94 -4.37 -11.86
N ALA A 815 11.78 -5.18 -11.22
CA ALA A 815 13.08 -4.73 -10.70
C ALA A 815 14.02 -4.22 -11.81
N LYS A 816 14.04 -4.89 -12.98
CA LYS A 816 14.81 -4.44 -14.15
C LYS A 816 14.29 -3.14 -14.75
N ALA A 817 12.96 -2.98 -14.82
CA ALA A 817 12.33 -1.73 -15.27
C ALA A 817 12.65 -0.56 -14.31
N LYS A 818 12.55 -0.80 -12.99
CA LYS A 818 12.87 0.21 -11.96
C LYS A 818 14.35 0.58 -11.93
N LEU A 819 15.26 -0.36 -12.18
CA LEU A 819 16.68 -0.06 -12.36
C LEU A 819 16.93 0.85 -13.58
N ALA A 820 16.25 0.62 -14.70
CA ALA A 820 16.36 1.49 -15.88
C ALA A 820 15.84 2.92 -15.60
N GLU A 821 14.67 3.03 -14.96
CA GLU A 821 14.07 4.31 -14.53
C GLU A 821 14.98 5.09 -13.56
N ALA A 822 15.58 4.41 -12.58
CA ALA A 822 16.52 5.01 -11.65
C ALA A 822 17.81 5.49 -12.34
N ASN A 823 18.34 4.71 -13.29
CA ASN A 823 19.53 5.08 -14.06
C ASN A 823 19.31 6.31 -14.97
N GLU A 824 18.16 6.44 -15.63
CA GLU A 824 17.82 7.67 -16.37
C GLU A 824 17.58 8.88 -15.46
N THR A 825 17.04 8.63 -14.26
CA THR A 825 16.90 9.67 -13.22
C THR A 825 18.27 10.20 -12.77
N VAL A 826 19.23 9.30 -12.51
CA VAL A 826 20.64 9.66 -12.19
C VAL A 826 21.26 10.49 -13.33
N LYS A 827 21.15 10.03 -14.59
CA LYS A 827 21.68 10.77 -15.77
C LYS A 827 21.09 12.17 -15.92
N THR A 828 19.83 12.36 -15.53
CA THR A 828 19.15 13.66 -15.57
C THR A 828 19.64 14.56 -14.44
N ARG A 829 19.61 14.07 -13.19
CA ARG A 829 20.07 14.83 -12.01
C ARG A 829 21.56 15.19 -12.09
N LEU A 830 22.40 14.34 -12.68
CA LEU A 830 23.83 14.62 -12.91
C LEU A 830 24.05 15.86 -13.79
N LYS A 831 23.25 16.03 -14.85
CA LYS A 831 23.30 17.21 -15.75
C LYS A 831 22.80 18.47 -15.06
N GLU A 832 21.80 18.34 -14.20
CA GLU A 832 21.23 19.46 -13.43
C GLU A 832 22.12 19.90 -12.27
N ALA A 833 22.85 18.97 -11.63
CA ALA A 833 23.68 19.23 -10.47
C ALA A 833 24.90 20.11 -10.80
N TRP A 834 25.74 19.70 -11.76
CA TRP A 834 26.87 20.52 -12.24
C TRP A 834 26.36 21.69 -13.07
N CYS A 835 26.09 22.80 -12.38
CA CYS A 835 25.45 23.98 -12.95
C CYS A 835 26.04 25.32 -12.50
N TYR A 836 27.16 25.35 -11.77
CA TYR A 836 27.94 26.58 -11.55
C TYR A 836 29.23 26.59 -12.38
N LEU A 837 29.55 27.76 -12.93
CA LEU A 837 30.84 28.12 -13.50
C LEU A 837 31.49 29.17 -12.59
N HIS A 838 32.76 28.98 -12.26
CA HIS A 838 33.58 29.92 -11.50
C HIS A 838 34.88 30.20 -12.26
N TYR A 839 35.33 31.45 -12.29
CA TYR A 839 36.64 31.81 -12.84
C TYR A 839 37.26 32.99 -12.09
N PRO A 840 38.60 33.02 -11.98
CA PRO A 840 39.29 34.12 -11.33
C PRO A 840 39.28 35.36 -12.24
N ALA A 841 39.11 36.52 -11.61
CA ALA A 841 39.23 37.84 -12.21
C ALA A 841 40.05 38.75 -11.27
N GLN A 842 40.66 39.80 -11.82
CA GLN A 842 41.52 40.72 -11.08
C GLN A 842 41.57 42.06 -11.82
N GLU A 843 41.15 43.16 -11.21
CA GLU A 843 41.07 44.47 -11.91
C GLU A 843 42.47 45.07 -12.20
N SER A 844 43.41 44.88 -11.28
CA SER A 844 44.77 45.40 -11.37
C SER A 844 45.80 44.47 -10.74
N ALA A 845 47.07 44.61 -11.11
CA ALA A 845 48.17 43.85 -10.51
C ALA A 845 48.37 44.07 -8.99
N GLN A 846 47.69 45.06 -8.41
CA GLN A 846 47.71 45.39 -6.96
C GLN A 846 46.41 44.99 -6.24
N ALA A 847 45.37 44.59 -6.97
CA ALA A 847 44.11 44.10 -6.38
C ALA A 847 44.22 42.61 -6.03
N ASP A 848 43.44 42.17 -5.05
CA ASP A 848 43.24 40.74 -4.78
C ASP A 848 42.54 40.04 -5.95
N VAL A 849 42.66 38.71 -6.01
CA VAL A 849 41.97 37.88 -7.01
C VAL A 849 40.55 37.57 -6.54
N GLU A 850 39.57 38.03 -7.30
CA GLU A 850 38.14 37.81 -7.07
C GLU A 850 37.61 36.63 -7.89
N TRP A 851 36.42 36.14 -7.52
CA TRP A 851 35.77 34.98 -8.14
C TRP A 851 34.46 35.35 -8.83
N VAL A 852 34.49 35.47 -10.16
CA VAL A 852 33.24 35.57 -10.93
C VAL A 852 32.56 34.21 -10.93
N SER A 853 31.32 34.18 -10.45
CA SER A 853 30.57 32.95 -10.18
C SER A 853 29.15 33.06 -10.76
N GLY A 854 28.68 32.05 -11.49
CA GLY A 854 27.31 32.09 -11.99
C GLY A 854 26.81 30.80 -12.61
N LYS A 855 25.48 30.64 -12.64
CA LYS A 855 24.85 29.42 -13.16
C LYS A 855 24.92 29.28 -14.68
N ILE A 856 25.03 28.03 -15.13
CA ILE A 856 24.96 27.58 -16.53
C ILE A 856 23.67 26.77 -16.73
N PRO A 857 22.74 27.17 -17.64
CA PRO A 857 21.45 26.47 -17.85
C PRO A 857 21.61 24.99 -18.19
N ALA A 858 20.62 24.14 -17.92
CA ALA A 858 20.68 22.69 -18.23
C ALA A 858 20.40 22.36 -19.71
N GLN A 859 20.93 23.16 -20.63
CA GLN A 859 20.83 23.00 -22.08
C GLN A 859 22.23 22.71 -22.64
N ASP A 860 22.31 21.89 -23.69
CA ASP A 860 23.56 21.33 -24.27
C ASP A 860 24.43 20.51 -23.27
N GLY A 861 25.60 20.06 -23.72
CA GLY A 861 26.60 19.37 -22.91
C GLY A 861 27.35 20.31 -21.96
N LEU A 862 27.78 19.82 -20.78
CA LEU A 862 28.36 20.62 -19.69
C LEU A 862 29.45 21.61 -20.15
N LEU A 863 30.42 21.13 -20.93
CA LEU A 863 31.55 21.93 -21.41
C LEU A 863 31.10 22.99 -22.44
N ALA A 864 30.19 22.63 -23.34
CA ALA A 864 29.64 23.54 -24.35
C ALA A 864 28.93 24.74 -23.70
N ARG A 865 28.02 24.50 -22.74
CA ARG A 865 27.32 25.58 -22.03
C ARG A 865 28.24 26.43 -21.15
N ALA A 866 29.24 25.81 -20.50
CA ALA A 866 30.24 26.54 -19.74
C ALA A 866 31.09 27.45 -20.64
N SER A 867 31.56 26.92 -21.78
CA SER A 867 32.30 27.69 -22.80
C SER A 867 31.48 28.84 -23.37
N LYS A 868 30.22 28.60 -23.77
CA LYS A 868 29.30 29.64 -24.27
C LYS A 868 29.13 30.77 -23.26
N LYS A 869 28.92 30.44 -21.98
CA LYS A 869 28.78 31.43 -20.91
C LYS A 869 30.08 32.21 -20.68
N LEU A 870 31.21 31.51 -20.60
CA LEU A 870 32.51 32.11 -20.33
C LEU A 870 32.93 33.12 -21.40
N VAL A 871 32.58 32.88 -22.68
CA VAL A 871 32.78 33.85 -23.76
C VAL A 871 31.80 35.03 -23.65
N ALA A 872 30.53 34.77 -23.35
CA ALA A 872 29.49 35.81 -23.25
C ALA A 872 29.73 36.81 -22.09
N GLU A 873 30.44 36.41 -21.05
CA GLU A 873 30.86 37.27 -19.92
C GLU A 873 32.30 37.83 -20.09
N GLU A 874 32.93 37.67 -21.27
CA GLU A 874 34.34 37.99 -21.57
C GLU A 874 35.40 37.28 -20.70
N GLY A 875 35.00 36.34 -19.83
CA GLY A 875 35.89 35.48 -19.05
C GLY A 875 36.77 34.54 -19.89
N LEU A 876 36.52 34.45 -21.21
CA LEU A 876 37.40 33.83 -22.21
C LEU A 876 37.29 34.55 -23.55
N LEU A 877 38.42 35.01 -24.09
CA LEU A 877 38.48 35.61 -25.42
C LEU A 877 38.86 34.57 -26.48
N THR A 878 37.93 34.29 -27.39
CA THR A 878 38.17 33.53 -28.64
C THR A 878 38.80 34.38 -29.74
N GLU A 879 38.62 35.70 -29.66
CA GLU A 879 39.18 36.70 -30.58
C GLU A 879 39.65 37.92 -29.79
N LEU A 880 40.71 38.58 -30.27
CA LEU A 880 41.30 39.76 -29.63
C LEU A 880 41.73 40.78 -30.69
N GLY A 881 41.16 41.98 -30.67
CA GLY A 881 41.59 43.07 -31.53
C GLY A 881 42.89 43.72 -31.03
N PRO A 882 43.79 44.17 -31.92
CA PRO A 882 45.09 44.74 -31.54
C PRO A 882 44.98 45.95 -30.61
N THR A 883 43.95 46.81 -30.80
CA THR A 883 43.71 47.98 -29.96
C THR A 883 43.30 47.62 -28.53
N ARG A 884 42.64 46.45 -28.32
CA ARG A 884 42.33 45.94 -26.98
C ARG A 884 43.60 45.41 -26.31
N LEU A 885 44.38 44.60 -27.05
CA LEU A 885 45.67 44.09 -26.58
C LEU A 885 46.59 45.23 -26.14
N ASP A 886 46.86 46.21 -27.02
CA ASP A 886 47.70 47.36 -26.70
C ASP A 886 47.21 48.16 -25.49
N ARG A 887 45.90 48.44 -25.39
CA ARG A 887 45.31 49.14 -24.24
C ARG A 887 45.59 48.41 -22.92
N ASP A 888 45.51 47.08 -22.92
CA ASP A 888 45.74 46.27 -21.72
C ASP A 888 47.25 46.13 -21.42
N LEU A 889 48.12 46.13 -22.45
CA LEU A 889 49.59 46.21 -22.29
C LEU A 889 50.07 47.58 -21.79
N LYS A 890 49.41 48.68 -22.18
CA LYS A 890 49.73 50.05 -21.76
C LYS A 890 49.52 50.29 -20.26
N LYS A 891 48.67 49.49 -19.60
CA LYS A 891 48.45 49.56 -18.15
C LYS A 891 49.69 49.12 -17.35
N TYR A 892 50.31 48.00 -17.72
CA TYR A 892 51.29 47.32 -16.85
C TYR A 892 52.54 46.76 -17.55
N ILE A 893 52.48 46.42 -18.84
CA ILE A 893 53.50 45.60 -19.51
C ILE A 893 54.48 46.43 -20.35
N TRP A 894 54.00 47.46 -21.06
CA TRP A 894 54.85 48.30 -21.91
C TRP A 894 55.92 49.08 -21.13
N ASN A 895 55.66 49.43 -19.87
CA ASN A 895 56.55 50.04 -18.87
C ASN A 895 57.90 50.58 -19.41
N GLY A 896 57.87 51.68 -20.17
CA GLY A 896 59.05 52.29 -20.80
C GLY A 896 59.64 51.55 -22.02
N LYS A 897 59.70 50.22 -22.02
CA LYS A 897 60.33 49.36 -23.05
C LYS A 897 59.98 49.75 -24.51
N PRO A 898 60.93 49.67 -25.47
CA PRO A 898 60.67 49.99 -26.88
C PRO A 898 59.95 48.85 -27.63
N HIS A 899 60.20 47.61 -27.22
CA HIS A 899 59.62 46.39 -27.79
C HIS A 899 59.30 45.37 -26.67
N LEU A 900 58.53 44.32 -26.98
CA LEU A 900 58.20 43.19 -26.11
C LEU A 900 58.31 41.87 -26.89
N SER A 901 58.92 40.84 -26.30
CA SER A 901 58.95 39.49 -26.89
C SER A 901 57.56 38.85 -26.87
N LEU A 902 57.18 38.18 -27.95
CA LEU A 902 55.91 37.46 -28.06
C LEU A 902 55.84 36.24 -27.15
N ARG A 903 56.97 35.58 -26.88
CA ARG A 903 57.04 34.53 -25.84
C ARG A 903 56.74 35.10 -24.47
N ASP A 904 57.40 36.18 -24.07
CA ASP A 904 57.15 36.84 -22.77
C ASP A 904 55.69 37.26 -22.66
N LEU A 905 55.14 37.88 -23.70
CA LEU A 905 53.74 38.29 -23.76
C LEU A 905 52.77 37.10 -23.56
N ARG A 906 53.02 35.97 -24.25
CA ARG A 906 52.26 34.73 -24.03
C ARG A 906 52.40 34.23 -22.59
N GLU A 907 53.63 34.15 -22.07
CA GLU A 907 53.88 33.70 -20.69
C GLU A 907 53.14 34.59 -19.68
N TYR A 908 53.10 35.91 -19.89
CA TYR A 908 52.37 36.86 -19.04
C TYR A 908 50.84 36.67 -19.13
N LEU A 909 50.28 36.58 -20.34
CA LEU A 909 48.84 36.35 -20.57
C LEU A 909 48.35 35.06 -19.90
N SER A 910 49.16 34.00 -19.88
CA SER A 910 48.84 32.74 -19.20
C SER A 910 49.07 32.76 -17.68
N ARG A 911 49.93 33.63 -17.15
CA ARG A 911 50.30 33.69 -15.72
C ARG A 911 49.45 34.65 -14.89
N TYR A 912 49.09 35.81 -15.44
CA TYR A 912 48.52 36.93 -14.69
C TYR A 912 47.03 37.08 -14.92
N VAL A 913 46.24 36.99 -13.84
CA VAL A 913 44.77 37.06 -13.88
C VAL A 913 44.26 38.46 -14.29
N TYR A 914 45.04 39.52 -14.05
CA TYR A 914 44.73 40.88 -14.50
C TYR A 914 44.93 41.12 -16.01
N LEU A 915 45.37 40.10 -16.76
CA LEU A 915 45.46 40.14 -18.23
C LEU A 915 44.36 39.27 -18.86
N PRO A 916 43.88 39.60 -20.08
CA PRO A 916 42.78 38.89 -20.71
C PRO A 916 43.10 37.41 -20.96
N ARG A 917 42.23 36.52 -20.47
CA ARG A 917 42.30 35.07 -20.71
C ARG A 917 41.97 34.76 -22.17
N LEU A 918 42.96 34.29 -22.93
CA LEU A 918 42.79 33.89 -24.32
C LEU A 918 42.53 32.38 -24.41
N LYS A 919 41.71 31.95 -25.38
CA LYS A 919 41.50 30.52 -25.69
C LYS A 919 42.83 29.77 -25.81
N ASN A 920 43.63 30.17 -26.80
CA ASN A 920 44.90 29.54 -27.15
C ASN A 920 45.84 30.57 -27.80
N GLN A 921 47.03 30.12 -28.21
CA GLN A 921 48.05 30.99 -28.82
C GLN A 921 47.60 31.65 -30.14
N GLU A 922 46.66 31.05 -30.88
CA GLU A 922 46.18 31.56 -32.17
C GLU A 922 45.49 32.92 -32.03
N VAL A 923 44.85 33.17 -30.88
CA VAL A 923 44.18 34.45 -30.58
C VAL A 923 45.20 35.60 -30.53
N LEU A 924 46.39 35.36 -29.96
CA LEU A 924 47.48 36.32 -29.92
C LEU A 924 48.11 36.52 -31.30
N ILE A 925 48.36 35.42 -32.04
CA ILE A 925 48.90 35.47 -33.41
C ILE A 925 47.98 36.31 -34.31
N LYS A 926 46.66 36.06 -34.27
CA LYS A 926 45.65 36.83 -35.03
C LYS A 926 45.59 38.30 -34.60
N ALA A 927 45.68 38.59 -33.30
CA ALA A 927 45.70 39.97 -32.81
C ALA A 927 46.90 40.76 -33.35
N VAL A 928 48.08 40.14 -33.40
CA VAL A 928 49.32 40.76 -33.89
C VAL A 928 49.32 40.89 -35.42
N TYR A 929 48.89 39.85 -36.14
CA TYR A 929 48.72 39.91 -37.60
C TYR A 929 47.72 41.02 -38.01
N ALA A 930 46.63 41.19 -37.27
CA ALA A 930 45.65 42.25 -37.49
C ALA A 930 46.19 43.67 -37.20
N ALA A 931 47.30 43.81 -36.45
CA ALA A 931 47.95 45.11 -36.26
C ALA A 931 48.73 45.56 -37.51
N VAL A 932 49.35 44.62 -38.24
CA VAL A 932 50.31 44.93 -39.32
C VAL A 932 49.77 44.70 -40.73
N SER A 933 48.66 43.98 -40.89
CA SER A 933 48.00 43.75 -42.19
C SER A 933 47.08 44.89 -42.65
N GLY A 934 46.78 45.87 -41.77
CA GLY A 934 45.91 47.01 -42.08
C GLY A 934 46.47 47.99 -43.12
N MET A 935 45.59 48.81 -43.73
CA MET A 935 46.01 49.85 -44.70
C MET A 935 46.71 51.07 -44.09
N LEU A 936 46.66 51.16 -42.75
CA LEU A 936 47.26 52.18 -41.88
C LEU A 936 48.01 51.45 -40.74
N PRO A 937 48.97 52.09 -40.05
CA PRO A 937 49.71 51.46 -38.96
C PRO A 937 48.81 51.06 -37.78
N GLY A 938 49.05 49.87 -37.24
CA GLY A 938 48.40 49.39 -36.02
C GLY A 938 48.90 50.09 -34.74
N PRO A 939 48.33 49.74 -33.58
CA PRO A 939 48.75 50.28 -32.28
C PRO A 939 50.14 49.79 -31.82
N PHE A 940 50.71 48.80 -32.53
CA PHE A 940 52.10 48.35 -32.47
C PHE A 940 52.46 47.67 -33.80
N ALA A 941 53.75 47.60 -34.09
CA ALA A 941 54.34 46.84 -35.21
C ALA A 941 54.80 45.45 -34.77
N TYR A 942 55.17 44.59 -35.72
CA TYR A 942 55.79 43.28 -35.50
C TYR A 942 57.23 43.27 -36.04
N ALA A 943 58.12 42.50 -35.45
CA ALA A 943 59.44 42.20 -36.00
C ALA A 943 59.81 40.73 -35.73
N GLU A 944 60.53 40.10 -36.66
CA GLU A 944 61.00 38.72 -36.51
C GLU A 944 62.10 38.60 -35.44
N ARG A 945 62.97 39.62 -35.32
CA ARG A 945 63.94 39.76 -34.23
C ARG A 945 64.52 41.16 -34.12
N TRP A 946 65.11 41.45 -32.96
CA TRP A 946 66.06 42.54 -32.77
C TRP A 946 67.49 42.06 -33.05
N ASP A 947 68.33 42.93 -33.62
CA ASP A 947 69.75 42.69 -33.82
C ASP A 947 70.58 43.77 -33.10
N ASP A 948 71.17 43.39 -31.96
CA ASP A 948 72.04 44.25 -31.15
C ASP A 948 73.32 44.71 -31.88
N SER A 949 73.73 44.04 -32.97
CA SER A 949 74.94 44.39 -33.71
C SER A 949 74.72 45.53 -34.72
N SER A 950 73.52 45.64 -35.28
CA SER A 950 73.11 46.74 -36.17
C SER A 950 72.20 47.78 -35.49
N GLY A 951 71.66 47.48 -34.31
CA GLY A 951 70.67 48.32 -33.64
C GLY A 951 69.35 48.41 -34.41
N SER A 952 68.93 47.33 -35.06
CA SER A 952 67.79 47.33 -35.98
C SER A 952 66.80 46.18 -35.75
N TYR A 953 65.57 46.38 -36.23
CA TYR A 953 64.51 45.39 -36.22
C TYR A 953 64.46 44.66 -37.56
N LEU A 954 64.80 43.37 -37.55
CA LEU A 954 64.75 42.51 -38.73
C LEU A 954 63.32 41.96 -38.89
N GLY A 955 62.83 41.89 -40.13
CA GLY A 955 61.44 41.52 -40.42
C GLY A 955 60.39 42.55 -39.97
N LEU A 956 60.76 43.83 -39.79
CA LEU A 956 59.87 44.88 -39.26
C LEU A 956 58.66 45.13 -40.18
N ALA A 957 57.47 44.78 -39.70
CA ALA A 957 56.18 44.94 -40.34
C ALA A 957 55.33 45.98 -39.59
N ILE A 958 54.91 47.06 -40.27
CA ILE A 958 54.21 48.21 -39.67
C ILE A 958 52.75 48.31 -40.17
N GLU A 959 52.57 48.25 -41.49
CA GLU A 959 51.27 48.30 -42.17
C GLU A 959 51.36 47.51 -43.49
N ARG A 960 50.21 47.11 -44.04
CA ARG A 960 50.02 46.41 -45.33
C ARG A 960 50.82 45.11 -45.48
N ALA A 961 51.30 44.56 -44.37
CA ALA A 961 52.13 43.36 -44.33
C ALA A 961 51.26 42.08 -44.36
N SER A 962 50.39 41.95 -45.35
CA SER A 962 49.42 40.85 -45.48
C SER A 962 50.06 39.45 -45.53
N ASN A 963 51.35 39.37 -45.89
CA ASN A 963 52.12 38.14 -45.98
C ASN A 963 53.00 37.89 -44.73
N ALA A 964 52.89 38.70 -43.67
CA ALA A 964 53.71 38.55 -42.46
C ALA A 964 53.35 37.25 -41.70
N VAL A 965 54.35 36.38 -41.50
CA VAL A 965 54.22 35.17 -40.69
C VAL A 965 54.55 35.53 -39.25
N VAL A 966 53.51 35.63 -38.41
CA VAL A 966 53.66 35.92 -36.97
C VAL A 966 53.93 34.62 -36.21
N VAL A 967 55.13 34.51 -35.63
CA VAL A 967 55.57 33.37 -34.81
C VAL A 967 55.54 33.77 -33.32
N ILE A 968 55.50 32.79 -32.41
CA ILE A 968 55.68 33.00 -30.97
C ILE A 968 56.86 32.16 -30.50
N ASP A 969 58.05 32.76 -30.57
CA ASP A 969 59.33 32.25 -30.05
C ASP A 969 60.01 33.33 -29.18
N SER A 970 61.26 33.09 -28.78
CA SER A 970 62.05 34.04 -27.98
C SER A 970 62.32 35.35 -28.71
N ASP A 971 62.49 35.29 -30.02
CA ASP A 971 63.15 36.31 -30.83
C ASP A 971 62.12 37.30 -31.41
N SER A 972 60.92 36.80 -31.74
CA SER A 972 59.80 37.54 -32.32
C SER A 972 59.24 38.62 -31.38
N LEU A 973 59.08 39.85 -31.88
CA LEU A 973 58.74 41.04 -31.08
C LEU A 973 57.47 41.75 -31.56
N ILE A 974 56.81 42.46 -30.63
CA ILE A 974 56.01 43.64 -30.95
C ILE A 974 56.75 44.92 -30.58
N VAL A 975 56.63 45.95 -31.41
CA VAL A 975 57.41 47.21 -31.33
C VAL A 975 56.43 48.40 -31.25
N LYS A 976 56.71 49.40 -30.40
CA LYS A 976 55.84 50.59 -30.33
C LYS A 976 55.81 51.35 -31.67
N PRO A 977 54.70 52.00 -32.07
CA PRO A 977 54.60 52.66 -33.37
C PRO A 977 55.64 53.77 -33.61
N ASP A 978 55.96 54.57 -32.60
CA ASP A 978 56.96 55.63 -32.65
C ASP A 978 58.38 55.07 -32.85
N VAL A 979 58.70 53.97 -32.16
CA VAL A 979 59.97 53.25 -32.33
C VAL A 979 60.03 52.57 -33.70
N ALA A 980 58.95 51.94 -34.14
CA ALA A 980 58.89 51.24 -35.42
C ALA A 980 59.03 52.20 -36.60
N GLU A 981 58.36 53.36 -36.58
CA GLU A 981 58.49 54.40 -37.59
C GLU A 981 59.92 54.98 -37.63
N ALA A 982 60.56 55.17 -36.48
CA ALA A 982 61.97 55.61 -36.42
C ALA A 982 62.96 54.61 -37.04
N HIS A 983 62.59 53.32 -37.13
CA HIS A 983 63.39 52.24 -37.74
C HIS A 983 62.81 51.75 -39.07
N ARG A 984 61.83 52.45 -39.66
CA ARG A 984 61.22 52.10 -40.95
C ARG A 984 62.32 52.04 -42.03
N PRO A 985 62.48 50.93 -42.77
CA PRO A 985 63.50 50.83 -43.81
C PRO A 985 63.27 51.89 -44.89
N LYS A 986 64.30 52.69 -45.16
CA LYS A 986 64.26 53.70 -46.22
C LYS A 986 64.14 52.99 -47.58
N PRO A 987 63.21 53.39 -48.46
CA PRO A 987 63.12 52.79 -49.79
C PRO A 987 64.41 53.05 -50.57
N ALA A 988 64.91 52.02 -51.26
CA ALA A 988 66.01 52.19 -52.20
C ALA A 988 65.55 53.10 -53.35
N THR A 989 66.32 54.16 -53.63
CA THR A 989 66.07 55.06 -54.75
C THR A 989 66.35 54.33 -56.07
N PRO A 990 65.40 54.32 -57.04
CA PRO A 990 65.71 53.90 -58.40
C PRO A 990 66.55 54.96 -59.10
N ASP A 991 67.58 54.55 -59.84
CA ASP A 991 68.37 55.46 -60.67
C ASP A 991 67.52 56.01 -61.85
N PRO A 992 67.72 57.28 -62.25
CA PRO A 992 66.89 57.94 -63.26
C PRO A 992 67.22 57.48 -64.69
N VAL A 993 66.17 57.29 -65.50
CA VAL A 993 66.28 56.93 -66.93
C VAL A 993 66.84 58.09 -67.75
N GLY A 994 67.80 57.79 -68.63
CA GLY A 994 68.33 58.71 -69.64
C GLY A 994 67.95 58.29 -71.06
N GLU A 995 67.07 59.07 -71.70
CA GLU A 995 66.73 59.04 -73.12
C GLU A 995 66.72 60.49 -73.66
N PRO A 996 66.70 60.77 -74.99
CA PRO A 996 66.58 59.82 -76.10
C PRO A 996 67.72 59.90 -77.14
N GLY A 997 67.84 58.89 -78.01
CA GLY A 997 68.74 58.90 -79.17
C GLY A 997 68.43 57.76 -80.14
N SER A 998 67.83 58.08 -81.29
CA SER A 998 67.32 57.08 -82.24
C SER A 998 68.31 56.75 -83.38
N GLY A 999 68.55 55.46 -83.60
CA GLY A 999 68.73 54.92 -84.96
C GLY A 999 70.13 54.44 -85.39
N GLU A 1000 70.12 53.26 -86.01
CA GLU A 1000 70.98 52.82 -87.13
C GLU A 1000 72.41 52.27 -86.88
N THR A 1001 72.43 50.92 -86.76
CA THR A 1001 73.25 49.94 -87.51
C THR A 1001 74.77 49.72 -87.32
N GLU A 1002 75.07 48.41 -87.25
CA GLU A 1002 76.23 47.66 -87.75
C GLU A 1002 77.62 47.74 -87.07
N LYS A 1003 78.03 46.55 -86.59
CA LYS A 1003 79.34 45.88 -86.79
C LYS A 1003 80.63 46.42 -86.14
N ALA A 1004 81.03 45.66 -85.12
CA ALA A 1004 82.15 44.72 -85.18
C ALA A 1004 83.60 45.15 -84.82
N ASP A 1005 84.26 44.19 -84.17
CA ASP A 1005 85.66 43.81 -84.17
C ASP A 1005 86.77 44.65 -83.47
N GLU A 1006 87.29 44.00 -82.42
CA GLU A 1006 88.70 43.68 -82.17
C GLU A 1006 89.71 44.67 -81.52
N GLU A 1007 90.21 44.17 -80.38
CA GLU A 1007 91.59 44.14 -79.86
C GLU A 1007 92.36 45.40 -79.39
N THR A 1008 92.70 45.33 -78.10
CA THR A 1008 93.87 45.92 -77.42
C THR A 1008 95.22 45.54 -78.06
N PRO A 1009 96.23 46.39 -77.83
CA PRO A 1009 97.42 45.96 -77.06
C PRO A 1009 97.43 46.60 -75.65
N GLY A 1010 98.07 46.09 -74.58
CA GLY A 1010 99.24 45.20 -74.47
C GLY A 1010 100.51 46.03 -74.21
N GLY A 1011 101.41 45.76 -73.25
CA GLY A 1011 101.57 44.78 -72.15
C GLY A 1011 102.67 45.31 -71.19
N GLY A 1012 103.20 44.67 -70.15
CA GLY A 1012 103.03 43.36 -69.47
C GLY A 1012 103.61 43.52 -68.04
N ASP A 1013 104.44 42.70 -67.38
CA ASP A 1013 104.86 41.26 -67.38
C ASP A 1013 105.88 41.11 -66.21
N SER A 1014 106.06 40.06 -65.39
CA SER A 1014 105.34 38.84 -64.95
C SER A 1014 105.97 38.40 -63.58
N GLY A 1015 105.48 37.42 -62.79
CA GLY A 1015 104.26 36.61 -62.83
C GLY A 1015 104.32 35.37 -61.90
N GLY A 1016 103.22 34.60 -61.85
CA GLY A 1016 103.16 33.22 -61.35
C GLY A 1016 102.74 33.00 -59.87
N PRO A 1017 101.94 31.94 -59.56
CA PRO A 1017 100.86 31.36 -60.35
C PRO A 1017 99.51 31.31 -59.57
N THR A 1018 98.38 31.44 -60.28
CA THR A 1018 97.04 31.53 -59.68
C THR A 1018 96.38 30.16 -59.47
N PRO A 1019 95.78 29.88 -58.29
CA PRO A 1019 94.77 28.83 -58.14
C PRO A 1019 93.37 29.36 -58.45
N THR A 1020 92.64 28.72 -59.36
CA THR A 1020 91.26 29.09 -59.73
C THR A 1020 90.28 28.76 -58.57
N PRO A 1021 89.34 29.66 -58.21
CA PRO A 1021 88.29 29.32 -57.25
C PRO A 1021 87.36 28.23 -57.82
N GLN A 1022 86.97 27.27 -57.00
CA GLN A 1022 85.99 26.25 -57.38
C GLN A 1022 84.56 26.80 -57.34
N PRO A 1023 83.64 26.34 -58.22
CA PRO A 1023 82.22 26.62 -58.08
C PRO A 1023 81.64 25.91 -56.85
N GLU A 1024 80.84 26.60 -56.05
CA GLU A 1024 80.20 26.03 -54.87
C GLU A 1024 79.29 24.85 -55.23
N ARG A 1025 79.44 23.75 -54.51
CA ARG A 1025 78.57 22.58 -54.63
C ARG A 1025 77.43 22.67 -53.61
N LYS A 1026 76.18 22.65 -54.10
CA LYS A 1026 75.00 22.54 -53.25
C LYS A 1026 75.07 21.26 -52.40
N PRO A 1027 74.67 21.28 -51.11
CA PRO A 1027 74.66 20.09 -50.26
C PRO A 1027 73.65 19.05 -50.78
N THR A 1028 74.03 17.78 -50.74
CA THR A 1028 73.27 16.66 -51.35
C THR A 1028 72.78 15.61 -50.35
N ARG A 1029 72.99 15.81 -49.05
CA ARG A 1029 72.61 14.87 -47.99
C ARG A 1029 72.22 15.60 -46.71
N PHE A 1030 71.14 15.14 -46.08
CA PHE A 1030 70.75 15.50 -44.72
C PHE A 1030 70.94 14.28 -43.79
N SER A 1031 71.29 14.53 -42.53
CA SER A 1031 71.36 13.51 -41.47
C SER A 1031 71.38 14.18 -40.11
N GLY A 1032 70.57 13.70 -39.17
CA GLY A 1032 70.52 14.16 -37.79
C GLY A 1032 69.83 13.15 -36.88
N SER A 1033 69.98 13.35 -35.57
CA SER A 1033 69.40 12.52 -34.52
C SER A 1033 68.72 13.43 -33.49
N VAL A 1034 67.63 12.98 -32.88
CA VAL A 1034 66.87 13.72 -31.87
C VAL A 1034 66.42 12.77 -30.78
N LEU A 1035 66.52 13.22 -29.52
CA LEU A 1035 65.98 12.48 -28.37
C LEU A 1035 64.49 12.82 -28.23
N ILE A 1036 63.65 11.79 -28.14
CA ILE A 1036 62.19 11.88 -28.06
C ILE A 1036 61.77 11.54 -26.62
N SER A 1037 60.79 12.26 -26.06
CA SER A 1037 60.32 11.94 -24.70
C SER A 1037 59.50 10.65 -24.68
N PRO A 1038 59.73 9.73 -23.71
CA PRO A 1038 58.90 8.53 -23.52
C PRO A 1038 57.48 8.87 -23.04
N ASP A 1039 57.22 10.08 -22.54
CA ASP A 1039 55.92 10.46 -21.97
C ASP A 1039 54.84 10.71 -23.03
N ARG A 1040 55.22 11.27 -24.20
CA ARG A 1040 54.29 11.63 -25.29
C ARG A 1040 54.90 11.42 -26.70
N PRO A 1041 55.59 10.29 -27.00
CA PRO A 1041 56.46 10.14 -28.18
C PRO A 1041 55.74 10.34 -29.52
N ALA A 1042 54.45 10.00 -29.60
CA ALA A 1042 53.65 10.18 -30.81
C ALA A 1042 53.55 11.65 -31.27
N ARG A 1043 53.56 12.62 -30.34
CA ARG A 1043 53.56 14.04 -30.68
C ARG A 1043 54.90 14.48 -31.25
N ASP A 1044 55.98 14.14 -30.56
CA ASP A 1044 57.33 14.58 -30.94
C ASP A 1044 57.73 13.98 -32.29
N ILE A 1045 57.38 12.70 -32.53
CA ILE A 1045 57.52 12.04 -33.84
C ILE A 1045 56.69 12.76 -34.91
N HIS A 1046 55.46 13.17 -34.62
CA HIS A 1046 54.62 13.89 -35.59
C HIS A 1046 55.24 15.26 -35.97
N GLN A 1047 55.78 16.01 -35.00
CA GLN A 1047 56.48 17.28 -35.27
C GLN A 1047 57.76 17.06 -36.10
N VAL A 1048 58.51 15.97 -35.86
CA VAL A 1048 59.68 15.61 -36.70
C VAL A 1048 59.26 15.21 -38.12
N VAL A 1049 58.11 14.56 -38.29
CA VAL A 1049 57.56 14.21 -39.60
C VAL A 1049 57.17 15.46 -40.38
N GLU A 1050 56.32 16.32 -39.79
CA GLU A 1050 55.83 17.57 -40.40
C GLU A 1050 56.98 18.55 -40.73
N ALA A 1051 57.89 18.80 -39.79
CA ALA A 1051 58.92 19.82 -39.94
C ALA A 1051 60.14 19.38 -40.77
N ILE A 1052 60.42 18.07 -40.89
CA ILE A 1052 61.64 17.56 -41.56
C ILE A 1052 61.32 16.52 -42.63
N VAL A 1053 60.55 15.47 -42.31
CA VAL A 1053 60.33 14.36 -43.25
C VAL A 1053 59.51 14.79 -44.44
N GLU A 1054 58.41 15.52 -44.24
CA GLU A 1054 57.55 16.02 -45.31
C GLU A 1054 58.29 17.04 -46.19
N GLN A 1055 59.08 17.93 -45.58
CA GLN A 1055 59.93 18.87 -46.33
C GLN A 1055 60.92 18.13 -47.24
N LEU A 1056 61.53 17.03 -46.76
CA LEU A 1056 62.45 16.22 -47.57
C LEU A 1056 61.74 15.37 -48.64
N THR A 1057 60.52 14.89 -48.41
CA THR A 1057 59.78 14.07 -49.40
C THR A 1057 59.12 14.89 -50.51
N THR A 1058 58.94 16.20 -50.35
CA THR A 1058 58.55 17.08 -51.48
C THR A 1058 59.63 17.19 -52.58
N LEU A 1059 60.89 16.82 -52.29
CA LEU A 1059 62.01 16.92 -53.23
C LEU A 1059 62.02 15.73 -54.22
N PRO A 1060 61.89 15.96 -55.54
CA PRO A 1060 61.83 14.87 -56.53
C PRO A 1060 63.04 13.95 -56.49
N GLY A 1061 62.80 12.64 -56.31
CA GLY A 1061 63.84 11.61 -56.25
C GLY A 1061 64.55 11.48 -54.90
N CYS A 1062 64.12 12.18 -53.85
CA CYS A 1062 64.67 11.97 -52.51
C CYS A 1062 64.30 10.58 -51.96
N SER A 1063 65.23 9.94 -51.24
CA SER A 1063 64.99 8.67 -50.54
C SER A 1063 65.28 8.86 -49.05
N VAL A 1064 64.21 8.98 -48.27
CA VAL A 1064 64.30 9.15 -46.80
C VAL A 1064 64.29 7.78 -46.12
N LYS A 1065 65.16 7.60 -45.13
CA LYS A 1065 65.16 6.45 -44.22
C LYS A 1065 65.09 6.95 -42.77
N LEU A 1066 64.22 6.33 -41.98
CA LEU A 1066 64.07 6.59 -40.55
C LEU A 1066 64.62 5.38 -39.77
N ARG A 1067 65.28 5.64 -38.64
CA ARG A 1067 65.62 4.62 -37.64
C ARG A 1067 65.10 5.11 -36.29
N LEU A 1068 64.35 4.26 -35.59
CA LEU A 1068 64.03 4.45 -34.19
C LEU A 1068 64.98 3.55 -33.38
N GLU A 1069 65.48 4.06 -32.27
CA GLU A 1069 66.39 3.39 -31.35
C GLU A 1069 65.84 3.63 -29.94
N ILE A 1070 65.85 2.59 -29.11
CA ILE A 1070 65.24 2.60 -27.78
C ILE A 1070 66.27 2.03 -26.81
N ASP A 1071 66.75 2.88 -25.91
CA ASP A 1071 67.69 2.55 -24.84
C ASP A 1071 67.00 2.76 -23.49
N ALA A 1072 67.30 1.91 -22.50
CA ALA A 1072 66.62 1.86 -21.21
C ALA A 1072 67.46 1.13 -20.14
N ASP A 1073 68.17 1.91 -19.31
CA ASP A 1073 68.77 1.39 -18.08
C ASP A 1073 67.68 1.04 -17.05
N VAL A 1074 67.82 -0.12 -16.41
CA VAL A 1074 66.91 -0.64 -15.38
C VAL A 1074 67.75 -1.11 -14.19
N PRO A 1075 68.14 -0.22 -13.25
CA PRO A 1075 69.09 -0.54 -12.17
C PRO A 1075 68.65 -1.64 -11.18
N SER A 1076 67.36 -2.01 -11.18
CA SER A 1076 66.83 -3.15 -10.41
C SER A 1076 66.95 -4.50 -11.11
N GLY A 1077 67.38 -4.52 -12.38
CA GLY A 1077 67.21 -5.65 -13.29
C GLY A 1077 65.77 -5.80 -13.80
N LEU A 1078 65.62 -6.60 -14.87
CA LEU A 1078 64.33 -7.00 -15.44
C LEU A 1078 63.97 -8.44 -15.02
N ASP A 1079 62.70 -8.68 -14.69
CA ASP A 1079 62.23 -10.04 -14.41
C ASP A 1079 62.07 -10.88 -15.69
N ARG A 1080 62.17 -12.21 -15.57
CA ARG A 1080 62.13 -13.14 -16.71
C ARG A 1080 60.82 -13.13 -17.50
N ALA A 1081 59.69 -12.77 -16.89
CA ALA A 1081 58.43 -12.62 -17.63
C ALA A 1081 58.46 -11.34 -18.45
N LYS A 1082 58.95 -10.23 -17.88
CA LYS A 1082 59.09 -8.94 -18.58
C LYS A 1082 60.06 -9.03 -19.75
N VAL A 1083 61.24 -9.63 -19.57
CA VAL A 1083 62.22 -9.87 -20.66
C VAL A 1083 61.57 -10.67 -21.80
N ARG A 1084 60.84 -11.73 -21.47
CA ARG A 1084 60.13 -12.54 -22.48
C ARG A 1084 59.08 -11.72 -23.24
N THR A 1085 58.22 -10.98 -22.54
CA THR A 1085 57.20 -10.12 -23.17
C THR A 1085 57.82 -9.05 -24.08
N LEU A 1086 58.95 -8.45 -23.68
CA LEU A 1086 59.65 -7.45 -24.49
C LEU A 1086 60.22 -8.08 -25.78
N ILE A 1087 60.87 -9.24 -25.71
CA ILE A 1087 61.43 -9.93 -26.88
C ILE A 1087 60.35 -10.47 -27.82
N GLU A 1088 59.24 -11.01 -27.28
CA GLU A 1088 58.08 -11.45 -28.07
C GLU A 1088 57.43 -10.24 -28.78
N ASN A 1089 57.13 -9.16 -28.06
CA ASN A 1089 56.54 -7.95 -28.65
C ASN A 1089 57.44 -7.27 -29.68
N ALA A 1090 58.73 -7.11 -29.41
CA ALA A 1090 59.70 -6.54 -30.37
C ALA A 1090 59.81 -7.40 -31.64
N THR A 1091 59.55 -8.71 -31.54
CA THR A 1091 59.49 -9.61 -32.69
C THR A 1091 58.21 -9.44 -33.49
N THR A 1092 57.04 -9.34 -32.83
CA THR A 1092 55.76 -9.04 -33.49
C THR A 1092 55.75 -7.65 -34.15
N LEU A 1093 56.46 -6.67 -33.58
CA LEU A 1093 56.58 -5.30 -34.10
C LEU A 1093 57.73 -5.12 -35.12
N GLY A 1094 58.44 -6.20 -35.49
CA GLY A 1094 59.42 -6.17 -36.59
C GLY A 1094 60.74 -5.47 -36.29
N PHE A 1095 61.18 -5.40 -35.03
CA PHE A 1095 62.50 -4.84 -34.68
C PHE A 1095 63.63 -5.64 -35.33
N LEU A 1096 64.50 -4.91 -36.06
CA LEU A 1096 65.62 -5.44 -36.83
C LEU A 1096 66.77 -5.91 -35.92
N ASP A 1097 67.20 -5.04 -35.01
CA ASP A 1097 68.17 -5.32 -33.96
C ASP A 1097 67.44 -5.37 -32.61
N LYS A 1098 67.78 -6.33 -31.73
CA LYS A 1098 67.24 -6.45 -30.37
C LYS A 1098 68.11 -7.36 -29.49
N SER A 1099 68.41 -6.90 -28.29
CA SER A 1099 69.12 -7.63 -27.23
C SER A 1099 68.58 -7.21 -25.88
N VAL A 1100 68.81 -8.06 -24.87
CA VAL A 1100 68.69 -7.75 -23.45
C VAL A 1100 69.88 -8.44 -22.79
N GLU A 1101 70.66 -7.70 -22.00
CA GLU A 1101 71.90 -8.17 -21.35
C GLU A 1101 71.67 -8.58 -19.88
#